data_AF-A0A4S3MMH4-F1
#
_entry.id   AF-A0A4S3MMH4-F1
#
_cell.length_a   1.000
_cell.length_b   1.000
_cell.length_c   1.000
_cell.angle_alpha   90.00
_cell.angle_beta   90.00
_cell.angle_gamma   90.00
#
_symmetry.space_group_name_H-M   'P 1'
#
loop_
_entity.id
_entity.type
_entity.pdbx_description
1 polymer ?
#
loop_
_entity_poly.entity_id
_entity_poly.type
_entity_poly.pdbx_seq_one_letter_code
_entity_poly.pdbx_strand_id
1 'polypeptide(L)'
;MAFNLLVLACLAYVIFLFLVAFWVEDRAATGRTGWLRSPLVYTLSLSVYCTAWTFYGAVGYAARSGLEFLTIYLGPTLVFVGWWWILRKLVRIGRKHRITSIADLISSRYGKSNLLGVIVTLICVVAATPYIALQLQSVTLSFGAFVATGPADGPLPDSQATGVWVAGGLALFTILFGTRNLDANEQHPGVVTAIAVEAVVKLVALLAVGIFVVWGLAGGPLDVIERVNSSTIADWDLMPSRWAGLMFLSAAAVICLPRMFQVLVVENSDERHLATASWAFPLYLFAMSLFVVPIAVIGLERLPAGANPDLFVLTLPLSEGREGLAMLAFLGGFSSATSMVIVAAIALATMVSNHIVMPIVLAVLPKKAVAGDLRRIVLLARRVSIGAVLGMGYAYYALSGGSAALAAIGLISFVGAAQMLPALLGGIFWRGATRSGAALGLSVGFAVWAYTLFLPSFGEGAVIPVHVFTEGPFGLDWMRPRALFGVEGMDPLIHSAFWSLILNAGAFFLVSVLSFPGPVERVQGAAFVNIFDAEGAGPTGWSRGQAEPEALLIMAQRILGDDEALRFFSKSAEKQGKAGFLPDPTPDFIADLERRLSGSVGAATAHAMISQLAGRAAVSVEDLMAVASESAQIMEYSARLEAQQEELSRTARQLREANEKLTQLSVQKDAFLSQISHELRTPMTSIRAFSEIMMEGDMPPEMIARQARIINEEAIRLTRLLDDLLDLSVLENGTVQLNLELANLQGIIDRSLASSSHTRPERIFTIHRDLPSEGLYIRTDPDRLAQVFINLISNSRKYCDSANPELKIVVRHKGGRVTVDFIDNGSGIPKDKQALIFEKFARLTDQTRAGGAGLGLAICREIMANLGGTITYLPGQGGAAFRVTLPLRLEKPALA
;
A
#
# COMPACT_ATOMS: atom_id res chain seq x y z
N MET A 1 3.64 -33.73 29.53
CA MET A 1 3.98 -32.29 29.40
C MET A 1 2.80 -31.36 29.74
N ALA A 2 3.03 -30.20 30.39
CA ALA A 2 1.95 -29.25 30.73
C ALA A 2 1.45 -28.43 29.53
N PHE A 3 0.13 -28.28 29.36
CA PHE A 3 -0.52 -27.50 28.29
C PHE A 3 0.08 -26.10 28.09
N ASN A 4 0.41 -25.42 29.19
CA ASN A 4 1.02 -24.09 29.16
C ASN A 4 2.39 -24.07 28.46
N LEU A 5 3.17 -25.15 28.56
CA LEU A 5 4.48 -25.25 27.90
C LEU A 5 4.30 -25.40 26.38
N LEU A 6 3.27 -26.14 25.94
CA LEU A 6 2.92 -26.30 24.52
C LEU A 6 2.51 -24.96 23.90
N VAL A 7 1.66 -24.19 24.59
CA VAL A 7 1.26 -22.84 24.17
C VAL A 7 2.47 -21.89 24.13
N LEU A 8 3.33 -21.91 25.15
CA LEU A 8 4.54 -21.11 25.18
C LEU A 8 5.49 -21.45 24.02
N ALA A 9 5.67 -22.73 23.71
CA ALA A 9 6.47 -23.18 22.57
C ALA A 9 5.90 -22.70 21.23
N CYS A 10 4.57 -22.76 21.04
CA CYS A 10 3.90 -22.20 19.86
C CYS A 10 4.16 -20.70 19.73
N LEU A 11 3.94 -19.93 20.81
CA LEU A 11 4.14 -18.48 20.81
C LEU A 11 5.60 -18.13 20.52
N ALA A 12 6.56 -18.81 21.16
CA ALA A 12 7.98 -18.59 20.92
C ALA A 12 8.36 -18.91 19.47
N TYR A 13 7.85 -20.00 18.91
CA TYR A 13 8.08 -20.38 17.52
C TYR A 13 7.50 -19.37 16.52
N VAL A 14 6.27 -18.91 16.75
CA VAL A 14 5.62 -17.88 15.93
C VAL A 14 6.37 -16.54 16.01
N ILE A 15 6.80 -16.13 17.20
CA ILE A 15 7.64 -14.94 17.39
C ILE A 15 8.97 -15.09 16.64
N PHE A 16 9.59 -16.27 16.69
CA PHE A 16 10.83 -16.54 15.96
C PHE A 16 10.63 -16.37 14.45
N LEU A 17 9.59 -16.96 13.86
CA LEU A 17 9.26 -16.78 12.44
C LEU A 17 8.99 -15.32 12.09
N PHE A 18 8.32 -14.59 12.98
CA PHE A 18 8.09 -13.15 12.82
C PHE A 18 9.39 -12.35 12.80
N LEU A 19 10.32 -12.62 13.72
CA LEU A 19 11.63 -11.97 13.75
C LEU A 19 12.42 -12.25 12.47
N VAL A 20 12.37 -13.48 11.95
CA VAL A 20 12.99 -13.83 10.66
C VAL A 20 12.37 -13.01 9.52
N ALA A 21 11.04 -12.99 9.41
CA ALA A 21 10.36 -12.24 8.36
C ALA A 21 10.68 -10.73 8.42
N PHE A 22 10.61 -10.13 9.62
CA PHE A 22 10.88 -8.71 9.84
C PHE A 22 12.35 -8.35 9.51
N TRP A 23 13.29 -9.17 9.93
CA TRP A 23 14.72 -8.96 9.66
C TRP A 23 15.04 -9.02 8.16
N VAL A 24 14.37 -9.92 7.44
CA VAL A 24 14.49 -10.02 5.98
C VAL A 24 13.91 -8.80 5.29
N GLU A 25 12.76 -8.32 5.74
CA GLU A 25 12.06 -7.18 5.15
C GLU A 25 12.86 -5.87 5.32
N ASP A 26 13.44 -5.64 6.50
CA ASP A 26 14.36 -4.51 6.77
C ASP A 26 15.62 -4.56 5.88
N ARG A 27 16.19 -5.75 5.67
CA ARG A 27 17.35 -5.93 4.77
C ARG A 27 17.00 -5.79 3.29
N ALA A 28 15.79 -6.16 2.89
CA ALA A 28 15.32 -5.95 1.54
C ALA A 28 15.16 -4.44 1.25
N ALA A 29 14.63 -3.68 2.21
CA ALA A 29 14.47 -2.22 2.11
C ALA A 29 15.82 -1.48 1.98
N THR A 30 16.89 -2.01 2.57
CA THR A 30 18.25 -1.44 2.50
C THR A 30 19.07 -1.91 1.28
N GLY A 31 18.46 -2.63 0.33
CA GLY A 31 19.07 -3.00 -0.95
C GLY A 31 20.00 -4.23 -0.92
N ARG A 32 20.21 -4.88 0.23
CA ARG A 32 21.08 -6.06 0.38
C ARG A 32 20.31 -7.36 0.09
N THR A 33 19.91 -7.55 -1.17
CA THR A 33 18.94 -8.59 -1.58
C THR A 33 19.52 -9.87 -2.18
N GLY A 34 20.85 -9.99 -2.30
CA GLY A 34 21.49 -11.07 -3.07
C GLY A 34 21.10 -12.50 -2.64
N TRP A 35 21.17 -12.82 -1.34
CA TRP A 35 20.80 -14.14 -0.82
C TRP A 35 19.28 -14.39 -0.79
N LEU A 36 18.49 -13.33 -0.62
CA LEU A 36 17.02 -13.39 -0.57
C LEU A 36 16.38 -13.72 -1.92
N ARG A 37 17.13 -13.53 -3.01
CA ARG A 37 16.74 -13.94 -4.38
C ARG A 37 17.30 -15.30 -4.77
N SER A 38 17.70 -16.13 -3.80
CA SER A 38 18.22 -17.47 -4.10
C SER A 38 17.12 -18.39 -4.66
N PRO A 39 17.40 -19.19 -5.71
CA PRO A 39 16.49 -20.21 -6.22
C PRO A 39 16.07 -21.23 -5.16
N LEU A 40 16.94 -21.51 -4.17
CA LEU A 40 16.66 -22.47 -3.10
C LEU A 40 15.59 -21.94 -2.14
N VAL A 41 15.66 -20.66 -1.76
CA VAL A 41 14.67 -20.04 -0.87
C VAL A 41 13.30 -20.03 -1.54
N TYR A 42 13.24 -19.65 -2.82
CA TYR A 42 12.01 -19.75 -3.60
C TYR A 42 11.49 -21.19 -3.67
N THR A 43 12.36 -22.16 -3.97
CA THR A 43 11.94 -23.57 -4.06
C THR A 43 11.39 -24.08 -2.72
N LEU A 44 12.05 -23.78 -1.60
CA LEU A 44 11.56 -24.14 -0.27
C LEU A 44 10.26 -23.40 0.07
N SER A 45 10.04 -22.19 -0.42
CA SER A 45 8.78 -21.48 -0.22
C SER A 45 7.58 -22.16 -0.90
N LEU A 46 7.80 -22.93 -1.98
CA LEU A 46 6.75 -23.74 -2.61
C LEU A 46 6.23 -24.86 -1.67
N SER A 47 6.95 -25.16 -0.59
CA SER A 47 6.48 -26.05 0.48
C SER A 47 5.24 -25.56 1.22
N VAL A 48 4.72 -24.34 0.94
CA VAL A 48 3.34 -23.96 1.34
C VAL A 48 2.29 -24.93 0.81
N TYR A 49 2.60 -25.73 -0.22
CA TYR A 49 1.81 -26.89 -0.63
C TYR A 49 1.75 -27.99 0.44
N CYS A 50 2.85 -28.19 1.18
CA CYS A 50 2.98 -29.17 2.25
C CYS A 50 2.36 -28.64 3.55
N THR A 51 1.06 -28.84 3.67
CA THR A 51 0.20 -28.39 4.77
C THR A 51 0.04 -29.47 5.86
N ALA A 52 -0.69 -29.17 6.94
CA ALA A 52 -0.91 -30.15 8.00
C ALA A 52 -1.58 -31.43 7.48
N TRP A 53 -2.28 -31.37 6.34
CA TRP A 53 -2.73 -32.56 5.64
C TRP A 53 -1.58 -33.47 5.18
N THR A 54 -0.58 -32.94 4.48
CA THR A 54 0.59 -33.75 4.05
C THR A 54 1.49 -34.18 5.20
N PHE A 55 1.39 -33.51 6.35
CA PHE A 55 2.18 -33.83 7.53
C PHE A 55 1.50 -34.89 8.41
N TYR A 56 0.24 -34.67 8.79
CA TYR A 56 -0.57 -35.54 9.64
C TYR A 56 -1.47 -36.47 8.82
N GLY A 57 -2.35 -35.88 8.01
CA GLY A 57 -3.38 -36.62 7.30
C GLY A 57 -2.87 -37.57 6.21
N ALA A 58 -1.64 -37.41 5.69
CA ALA A 58 -1.05 -38.35 4.73
C ALA A 58 -0.81 -39.72 5.37
N VAL A 59 -0.39 -39.76 6.64
CA VAL A 59 -0.19 -41.01 7.40
C VAL A 59 -1.53 -41.68 7.65
N GLY A 60 -2.54 -40.94 8.08
CA GLY A 60 -3.85 -41.54 8.31
C GLY A 60 -4.57 -41.91 7.01
N TYR A 61 -4.32 -41.21 5.91
CA TYR A 61 -4.80 -41.60 4.60
C TYR A 61 -4.10 -42.87 4.09
N ALA A 62 -2.79 -43.03 4.35
CA ALA A 62 -2.09 -44.27 4.06
C ALA A 62 -2.63 -45.45 4.89
N ALA A 63 -2.92 -45.23 6.17
CA ALA A 63 -3.49 -46.24 7.05
C ALA A 63 -4.90 -46.69 6.64
N ARG A 64 -5.71 -45.81 6.02
CA ARG A 64 -7.10 -46.12 5.61
C ARG A 64 -7.23 -46.54 4.15
N SER A 65 -6.34 -46.07 3.28
CA SER A 65 -6.50 -46.16 1.82
C SER A 65 -5.23 -46.63 1.11
N GLY A 66 -4.25 -47.21 1.82
CA GLY A 66 -3.07 -47.81 1.20
C GLY A 66 -2.15 -46.78 0.55
N LEU A 67 -1.73 -47.01 -0.70
CA LEU A 67 -0.77 -46.14 -1.40
C LEU A 67 -1.40 -44.90 -2.06
N GLU A 68 -2.72 -44.72 -1.94
CA GLU A 68 -3.46 -43.62 -2.57
C GLU A 68 -2.97 -42.22 -2.15
N PHE A 69 -2.39 -42.10 -0.95
CA PHE A 69 -1.79 -40.85 -0.45
C PHE A 69 -0.70 -40.29 -1.35
N LEU A 70 -0.01 -41.16 -2.10
CA LEU A 70 1.10 -40.77 -2.95
C LEU A 70 0.65 -39.84 -4.09
N THR A 71 -0.62 -39.94 -4.51
CA THR A 71 -1.20 -39.08 -5.55
C THR A 71 -1.10 -37.58 -5.23
N ILE A 72 -1.16 -37.21 -3.94
CA ILE A 72 -1.04 -35.82 -3.46
C ILE A 72 0.38 -35.27 -3.68
N TYR A 73 1.40 -36.13 -3.70
CA TYR A 73 2.80 -35.76 -3.94
C TYR A 73 3.17 -35.91 -5.44
N LEU A 74 2.62 -36.91 -6.12
CA LEU A 74 2.89 -37.19 -7.53
C LEU A 74 2.26 -36.15 -8.47
N GLY A 75 1.05 -35.66 -8.17
CA GLY A 75 0.40 -34.63 -9.00
C GLY A 75 1.27 -33.38 -9.18
N PRO A 76 1.70 -32.70 -8.10
CA PRO A 76 2.65 -31.59 -8.19
C PRO A 76 3.98 -31.97 -8.84
N THR A 77 4.52 -33.16 -8.53
CA THR A 77 5.74 -33.65 -9.16
C THR A 77 5.62 -33.68 -10.68
N LEU A 78 4.49 -34.16 -11.21
CA LEU A 78 4.20 -34.18 -12.64
C LEU A 78 4.12 -32.77 -13.23
N VAL A 79 3.55 -31.80 -12.51
CA VAL A 79 3.48 -30.40 -12.96
C VAL A 79 4.87 -29.77 -13.04
N PHE A 80 5.71 -29.96 -12.02
CA PHE A 80 7.05 -29.35 -11.97
C PHE A 80 8.05 -29.99 -12.93
N VAL A 81 8.00 -31.31 -13.11
CA VAL A 81 8.87 -32.04 -14.03
C VAL A 81 8.36 -31.96 -15.47
N GLY A 82 7.07 -32.21 -15.69
CA GLY A 82 6.48 -32.38 -17.03
C GLY A 82 5.91 -31.10 -17.64
N TRP A 83 5.55 -30.10 -16.83
CA TRP A 83 4.82 -28.91 -17.28
C TRP A 83 5.61 -27.61 -17.22
N TRP A 84 6.93 -27.72 -17.46
CA TRP A 84 7.86 -26.60 -17.54
C TRP A 84 7.32 -25.40 -18.33
N TRP A 85 6.79 -25.65 -19.52
CA TRP A 85 6.29 -24.62 -20.42
C TRP A 85 5.09 -23.84 -19.84
N ILE A 86 4.16 -24.51 -19.17
CA ILE A 86 3.00 -23.84 -18.56
C ILE A 86 3.45 -22.96 -17.40
N LEU A 87 4.24 -23.51 -16.48
CA LEU A 87 4.72 -22.77 -15.31
C LEU A 87 5.52 -21.54 -15.71
N ARG A 88 6.45 -21.72 -16.66
CA ARG A 88 7.25 -20.64 -17.22
C ARG A 88 6.37 -19.55 -17.85
N LYS A 89 5.37 -19.95 -18.63
CA LYS A 89 4.44 -19.03 -19.29
C LYS A 89 3.60 -18.26 -18.27
N LEU A 90 3.09 -18.93 -17.24
CA LEU A 90 2.34 -18.33 -16.13
C LEU A 90 3.16 -17.27 -15.38
N VAL A 91 4.37 -17.62 -14.94
CA VAL A 91 5.27 -16.70 -14.22
C VAL A 91 5.59 -15.48 -15.09
N ARG A 92 5.89 -15.70 -16.37
CA ARG A 92 6.20 -14.62 -17.31
C ARG A 92 5.00 -13.68 -17.55
N ILE A 93 3.81 -14.23 -17.79
CA ILE A 93 2.56 -13.45 -17.90
C ILE A 93 2.35 -12.65 -16.61
N GLY A 94 2.50 -13.31 -15.45
CA GLY A 94 2.33 -12.70 -14.14
C GLY A 94 3.21 -11.47 -13.96
N ARG A 95 4.50 -11.58 -14.29
CA ARG A 95 5.45 -10.47 -14.20
C ARG A 95 5.18 -9.36 -15.22
N LYS A 96 4.97 -9.71 -16.50
CA LYS A 96 4.80 -8.71 -17.57
C LYS A 96 3.50 -7.92 -17.43
N HIS A 97 2.43 -8.55 -16.92
CA HIS A 97 1.13 -7.91 -16.71
C HIS A 97 0.87 -7.48 -15.27
N ARG A 98 1.86 -7.60 -14.36
CA ARG A 98 1.74 -7.27 -12.92
C ARG A 98 0.53 -7.91 -12.25
N ILE A 99 0.33 -9.19 -12.53
CA ILE A 99 -0.76 -9.96 -11.95
C ILE A 99 -0.54 -10.12 -10.44
N THR A 100 -1.58 -9.83 -9.68
CA THR A 100 -1.60 -9.91 -8.21
C THR A 100 -2.27 -11.17 -7.68
N SER A 101 -3.11 -11.83 -8.47
CA SER A 101 -3.84 -13.04 -8.06
C SER A 101 -4.32 -13.87 -9.26
N ILE A 102 -4.83 -15.08 -9.01
CA ILE A 102 -5.44 -15.89 -10.06
C ILE A 102 -6.71 -15.25 -10.66
N ALA A 103 -7.49 -14.52 -9.85
CA ALA A 103 -8.64 -13.76 -10.34
C ALA A 103 -8.21 -12.62 -11.26
N ASP A 104 -7.11 -11.96 -10.92
CA ASP A 104 -6.52 -10.89 -11.73
C ASP A 104 -5.97 -11.44 -13.05
N LEU A 105 -5.30 -12.60 -13.05
CA LEU A 105 -4.82 -13.24 -14.28
C LEU A 105 -5.98 -13.54 -15.24
N ILE A 106 -7.02 -14.21 -14.73
CA ILE A 106 -8.19 -14.58 -15.52
C ILE A 106 -8.92 -13.30 -15.99
N SER A 107 -9.22 -12.36 -15.09
CA SER A 107 -9.85 -11.08 -15.44
C SER A 107 -9.09 -10.31 -16.52
N SER A 108 -7.77 -10.16 -16.35
CA SER A 108 -6.89 -9.43 -17.27
C SER A 108 -6.88 -10.05 -18.66
N ARG A 109 -6.82 -11.38 -18.75
CA ARG A 109 -6.89 -12.12 -20.03
C ARG A 109 -8.19 -11.86 -20.79
N TYR A 110 -9.32 -11.81 -20.08
CA TYR A 110 -10.66 -11.66 -20.66
C TYR A 110 -11.15 -10.21 -20.58
N GLY A 111 -10.28 -9.25 -20.94
CA GLY A 111 -10.65 -7.85 -21.11
C GLY A 111 -10.74 -7.03 -19.82
N LYS A 112 -10.00 -7.40 -18.77
CA LYS A 112 -10.07 -6.78 -17.43
C LYS A 112 -11.50 -6.76 -16.85
N SER A 113 -12.22 -7.86 -17.06
CA SER A 113 -13.62 -8.01 -16.64
C SER A 113 -13.79 -8.07 -15.12
N ASN A 114 -14.40 -7.02 -14.54
CA ASN A 114 -14.68 -7.02 -13.10
C ASN A 114 -15.60 -8.19 -12.67
N LEU A 115 -16.64 -8.49 -13.47
CA LEU A 115 -17.54 -9.62 -13.20
C LEU A 115 -16.78 -10.95 -13.10
N LEU A 116 -15.82 -11.18 -14.00
CA LEU A 116 -15.06 -12.42 -14.01
C LEU A 116 -14.12 -12.50 -12.80
N GLY A 117 -13.49 -11.38 -12.43
CA GLY A 117 -12.71 -11.26 -11.20
C GLY A 117 -13.54 -11.59 -9.96
N VAL A 118 -14.80 -11.11 -9.88
CA VAL A 118 -15.73 -11.44 -8.78
C VAL A 118 -16.07 -12.94 -8.77
N ILE A 119 -16.45 -13.53 -9.91
CA ILE A 119 -16.78 -14.96 -10.02
C ILE A 119 -15.62 -15.82 -9.52
N VAL A 120 -14.41 -15.60 -10.04
CA VAL A 120 -13.22 -16.37 -9.63
C VAL A 120 -12.94 -16.18 -8.14
N THR A 121 -13.08 -14.95 -7.62
CA THR A 121 -12.86 -14.64 -6.20
C THR A 121 -13.83 -15.39 -5.30
N LEU A 122 -15.12 -15.39 -5.62
CA LEU A 122 -16.14 -16.12 -4.86
C LEU A 122 -15.88 -17.62 -4.87
N ILE A 123 -15.53 -18.18 -6.03
CA ILE A 123 -15.21 -19.60 -6.15
C ILE A 123 -14.00 -19.95 -5.28
N CYS A 124 -12.94 -19.14 -5.34
CA CYS A 124 -11.74 -19.35 -4.52
C CYS A 124 -12.01 -19.26 -3.01
N VAL A 125 -12.84 -18.32 -2.56
CA VAL A 125 -13.22 -18.17 -1.14
C VAL A 125 -14.00 -19.40 -0.65
N VAL A 126 -15.02 -19.84 -1.41
CA VAL A 126 -15.84 -21.01 -1.04
C VAL A 126 -15.01 -22.29 -1.12
N ALA A 127 -14.23 -22.48 -2.19
CA ALA A 127 -13.37 -23.64 -2.36
C ALA A 127 -12.28 -23.74 -1.29
N ALA A 128 -11.75 -22.62 -0.78
CA ALA A 128 -10.76 -22.63 0.29
C ALA A 128 -11.34 -22.93 1.68
N THR A 129 -12.65 -22.77 1.87
CA THR A 129 -13.30 -22.87 3.18
C THR A 129 -13.10 -24.25 3.86
N PRO A 130 -13.37 -25.40 3.20
CA PRO A 130 -13.11 -26.72 3.79
C PRO A 130 -11.63 -26.92 4.12
N TYR A 131 -10.73 -26.44 3.26
CA TYR A 131 -9.30 -26.58 3.48
C TYR A 131 -8.79 -25.77 4.68
N ILE A 132 -9.34 -24.59 4.93
CA ILE A 132 -9.05 -23.80 6.15
C ILE A 132 -9.59 -24.54 7.38
N ALA A 133 -10.81 -25.09 7.29
CA ALA A 133 -11.40 -25.90 8.35
C ALA A 133 -10.51 -27.11 8.70
N LEU A 134 -9.95 -27.78 7.70
CA LEU A 134 -8.98 -28.87 7.86
C LEU A 134 -7.77 -28.42 8.69
N GLN A 135 -7.22 -27.23 8.43
CA GLN A 135 -6.07 -26.73 9.20
C GLN A 135 -6.45 -26.45 10.66
N LEU A 136 -7.62 -25.85 10.90
CA LEU A 136 -8.14 -25.61 12.26
C LEU A 136 -8.34 -26.92 13.02
N GLN A 137 -8.92 -27.93 12.36
CA GLN A 137 -9.10 -29.27 12.91
C GLN A 137 -7.75 -29.92 13.23
N SER A 138 -6.77 -29.84 12.31
CA SER A 138 -5.43 -30.40 12.51
C SER A 138 -4.74 -29.82 13.75
N VAL A 139 -4.79 -28.50 13.91
CA VAL A 139 -4.21 -27.82 15.07
C VAL A 139 -4.95 -28.26 16.33
N THR A 140 -6.29 -28.18 16.35
CA THR A 140 -7.11 -28.56 17.51
C THR A 140 -6.86 -30.00 17.96
N LEU A 141 -6.83 -30.95 17.03
CA LEU A 141 -6.54 -32.36 17.31
C LEU A 141 -5.11 -32.57 17.83
N SER A 142 -4.12 -31.86 17.28
CA SER A 142 -2.74 -31.96 17.74
C SER A 142 -2.53 -31.45 19.17
N PHE A 143 -3.27 -30.41 19.60
CA PHE A 143 -3.31 -29.96 21.00
C PHE A 143 -3.96 -31.02 21.91
N GLY A 144 -5.08 -31.60 21.47
CA GLY A 144 -5.77 -32.65 22.21
C GLY A 144 -4.91 -33.89 22.49
N ALA A 145 -4.01 -34.25 21.57
CA ALA A 145 -3.11 -35.39 21.72
C ALA A 145 -2.17 -35.28 22.94
N PHE A 146 -1.68 -34.09 23.28
CA PHE A 146 -0.85 -33.89 24.47
C PHE A 146 -1.66 -33.87 25.76
N VAL A 147 -2.88 -33.34 25.71
CA VAL A 147 -3.78 -33.26 26.88
C VAL A 147 -4.23 -34.67 27.30
N ALA A 148 -4.52 -35.54 26.35
CA ALA A 148 -4.92 -36.93 26.61
C ALA A 148 -3.86 -37.77 27.37
N THR A 149 -2.60 -37.35 27.34
CA THR A 149 -1.48 -38.03 28.02
C THR A 149 -1.10 -37.41 29.37
N GLY A 150 -1.77 -36.34 29.82
CA GLY A 150 -1.52 -35.67 31.10
C GLY A 150 -2.30 -36.28 32.28
N PRO A 151 -1.99 -35.90 33.54
CA PRO A 151 -2.74 -36.36 34.71
C PRO A 151 -4.23 -35.95 34.62
N ALA A 152 -5.13 -36.90 34.89
CA ALA A 152 -6.56 -36.89 34.56
C ALA A 152 -7.45 -35.91 35.36
N ASP A 153 -6.88 -34.97 36.11
CA ASP A 153 -7.62 -34.15 37.09
C ASP A 153 -8.18 -32.82 36.54
N GLY A 154 -8.16 -32.61 35.23
CA GLY A 154 -8.72 -31.41 34.59
C GLY A 154 -9.87 -31.74 33.63
N PRO A 155 -10.91 -30.89 33.53
CA PRO A 155 -11.93 -31.04 32.49
C PRO A 155 -11.25 -31.00 31.11
N LEU A 156 -11.56 -31.98 30.25
CA LEU A 156 -11.10 -32.00 28.86
C LEU A 156 -11.49 -30.67 28.19
N PRO A 157 -10.55 -29.95 27.56
CA PRO A 157 -10.86 -28.74 26.82
C PRO A 157 -11.92 -29.04 25.76
N ASP A 158 -13.00 -28.25 25.75
CA ASP A 158 -14.00 -28.33 24.69
C ASP A 158 -13.31 -28.08 23.33
N SER A 159 -13.38 -29.06 22.45
CA SER A 159 -12.76 -29.01 21.12
C SER A 159 -13.32 -27.88 20.26
N GLN A 160 -14.57 -27.46 20.49
CA GLN A 160 -15.13 -26.29 19.83
C GLN A 160 -14.53 -25.01 20.41
N ALA A 161 -14.40 -24.89 21.73
CA ALA A 161 -13.77 -23.74 22.39
C ALA A 161 -12.30 -23.58 21.98
N THR A 162 -11.54 -24.68 21.94
CA THR A 162 -10.15 -24.65 21.44
C THR A 162 -10.09 -24.21 19.98
N GLY A 163 -11.02 -24.70 19.14
CA GLY A 163 -11.14 -24.26 17.75
C GLY A 163 -11.38 -22.76 17.60
N VAL A 164 -12.22 -22.14 18.44
CA VAL A 164 -12.46 -20.68 18.44
C VAL A 164 -11.18 -19.92 18.76
N TRP A 165 -10.48 -20.31 19.82
CA TRP A 165 -9.24 -19.64 20.23
C TRP A 165 -8.14 -19.78 19.18
N VAL A 166 -8.02 -20.95 18.55
CA VAL A 166 -7.08 -21.17 17.44
C VAL A 166 -7.45 -20.30 16.24
N ALA A 167 -8.72 -20.27 15.83
CA ALA A 167 -9.17 -19.44 14.71
C ALA A 167 -8.96 -17.94 14.99
N GLY A 168 -9.30 -17.46 16.18
CA GLY A 168 -9.09 -16.08 16.62
C GLY A 168 -7.61 -15.71 16.70
N GLY A 169 -6.77 -16.59 17.23
CA GLY A 169 -5.31 -16.43 17.29
C GLY A 169 -4.69 -16.34 15.89
N LEU A 170 -5.07 -17.24 14.98
CA LEU A 170 -4.63 -17.22 13.58
C LEU A 170 -5.13 -15.98 12.84
N ALA A 171 -6.36 -15.52 13.10
CA ALA A 171 -6.91 -14.30 12.50
C ALA A 171 -6.15 -13.06 12.95
N LEU A 172 -5.95 -12.91 14.27
CA LEU A 172 -5.18 -11.81 14.83
C LEU A 172 -3.75 -11.81 14.26
N PHE A 173 -3.11 -12.98 14.25
CA PHE A 173 -1.76 -13.12 13.73
C PHE A 173 -1.67 -12.76 12.23
N THR A 174 -2.59 -13.29 11.42
CA THR A 174 -2.65 -12.99 9.98
C THR A 174 -2.93 -11.51 9.73
N ILE A 175 -3.77 -10.85 10.53
CA ILE A 175 -4.04 -9.41 10.42
C ILE A 175 -2.79 -8.59 10.74
N LEU A 176 -2.11 -8.91 11.85
CA LEU A 176 -0.91 -8.21 12.30
C LEU A 176 0.24 -8.34 11.31
N PHE A 177 0.34 -9.49 10.63
CA PHE A 177 1.42 -9.80 9.70
C PHE A 177 1.08 -9.38 8.26
N GLY A 178 -0.06 -9.80 7.73
CA GLY A 178 -0.41 -9.71 6.32
C GLY A 178 -1.02 -8.38 5.84
N THR A 179 -1.31 -7.44 6.74
CA THR A 179 -1.96 -6.15 6.38
C THR A 179 -1.11 -4.91 6.68
N ARG A 180 0.19 -5.07 6.97
CA ARG A 180 1.07 -3.97 7.39
C ARG A 180 1.56 -3.07 6.25
N ASN A 181 1.93 -3.64 5.10
CA ASN A 181 2.44 -2.88 3.96
C ASN A 181 1.48 -3.00 2.77
N LEU A 182 1.09 -1.85 2.22
CA LEU A 182 0.39 -1.73 0.93
C LEU A 182 1.44 -1.38 -0.12
N ASP A 183 2.33 -2.31 -0.41
CA ASP A 183 3.30 -2.09 -1.47
C ASP A 183 2.65 -2.24 -2.84
N ALA A 184 3.05 -1.36 -3.76
CA ALA A 184 2.53 -1.30 -5.13
C ALA A 184 2.91 -2.53 -5.98
N ASN A 185 3.86 -3.33 -5.50
CA ASN A 185 4.14 -4.69 -5.96
C ASN A 185 3.94 -5.59 -4.73
N GLU A 186 2.93 -6.45 -4.74
CA GLU A 186 2.54 -7.31 -3.61
C GLU A 186 3.52 -8.47 -3.35
N GLN A 187 4.82 -8.22 -3.47
CA GLN A 187 5.88 -9.17 -3.16
C GLN A 187 6.30 -9.00 -1.71
N HIS A 188 6.36 -10.10 -0.96
CA HIS A 188 6.70 -10.11 0.45
C HIS A 188 7.90 -11.02 0.72
N PRO A 189 9.14 -10.55 0.49
CA PRO A 189 10.36 -11.35 0.66
C PRO A 189 10.48 -11.95 2.07
N GLY A 190 9.99 -11.24 3.10
CA GLY A 190 9.94 -11.71 4.48
C GLY A 190 9.04 -12.94 4.65
N VAL A 191 7.86 -12.93 4.04
CA VAL A 191 6.89 -14.05 4.08
C VAL A 191 7.47 -15.28 3.37
N VAL A 192 8.04 -15.10 2.18
CA VAL A 192 8.67 -16.17 1.38
C VAL A 192 9.79 -16.85 2.17
N THR A 193 10.62 -16.06 2.84
CA THR A 193 11.75 -16.60 3.63
C THR A 193 11.28 -17.31 4.90
N ALA A 194 10.25 -16.78 5.59
CA ALA A 194 9.65 -17.47 6.72
C ALA A 194 9.13 -18.85 6.33
N ILE A 195 8.38 -18.94 5.22
CA ILE A 195 7.90 -20.22 4.68
C ILE A 195 9.06 -21.17 4.37
N ALA A 196 10.15 -20.66 3.79
CA ALA A 196 11.32 -21.49 3.49
C ALA A 196 11.98 -22.07 4.75
N VAL A 197 12.08 -21.30 5.85
CA VAL A 197 12.57 -21.79 7.14
C VAL A 197 11.65 -22.86 7.72
N GLU A 198 10.35 -22.64 7.66
CA GLU A 198 9.37 -23.63 8.09
C GLU A 198 9.43 -24.92 7.29
N ALA A 199 9.70 -24.84 5.99
CA ALA A 199 9.87 -26.01 5.11
C ALA A 199 10.92 -26.97 5.68
N VAL A 200 12.03 -26.39 6.16
CA VAL A 200 13.14 -27.14 6.79
C VAL A 200 12.68 -27.75 8.11
N VAL A 201 11.98 -26.99 8.96
CA VAL A 201 11.45 -27.49 10.24
C VAL A 201 10.51 -28.68 10.02
N LYS A 202 9.58 -28.57 9.05
CA LYS A 202 8.65 -29.65 8.68
C LYS A 202 9.40 -30.90 8.25
N LEU A 203 10.37 -30.74 7.35
CA LEU A 203 11.13 -31.87 6.83
C LEU A 203 11.96 -32.54 7.93
N VAL A 204 12.68 -31.76 8.74
CA VAL A 204 13.48 -32.28 9.85
C VAL A 204 12.60 -33.01 10.87
N ALA A 205 11.44 -32.45 11.22
CA ALA A 205 10.52 -33.08 12.16
C ALA A 205 10.01 -34.43 11.64
N LEU A 206 9.55 -34.50 10.39
CA LEU A 206 9.01 -35.73 9.83
C LEU A 206 10.10 -36.80 9.59
N LEU A 207 11.29 -36.39 9.13
CA LEU A 207 12.43 -37.30 9.00
C LEU A 207 12.88 -37.84 10.36
N ALA A 208 12.91 -37.01 11.40
CA ALA A 208 13.29 -37.44 12.75
C ALA A 208 12.30 -38.47 13.31
N VAL A 209 11.00 -38.26 13.13
CA VAL A 209 9.96 -39.24 13.51
C VAL A 209 10.09 -40.51 12.68
N GLY A 210 10.25 -40.39 11.36
CA GLY A 210 10.44 -41.54 10.48
C GLY A 210 11.66 -42.39 10.84
N ILE A 211 12.80 -41.74 11.13
CA ILE A 211 14.01 -42.43 11.60
C ILE A 211 13.77 -43.13 12.94
N PHE A 212 13.11 -42.45 13.88
CA PHE A 212 12.74 -43.07 15.15
C PHE A 212 11.83 -44.28 14.97
N VAL A 213 10.86 -44.23 14.06
CA VAL A 213 9.97 -45.37 13.79
C VAL A 213 10.73 -46.54 13.16
N VAL A 214 11.52 -46.28 12.11
CA VAL A 214 12.19 -47.36 11.35
C VAL A 214 13.31 -48.02 12.13
N TRP A 215 14.11 -47.27 12.89
CA TRP A 215 15.29 -47.81 13.61
C TRP A 215 15.10 -47.87 15.12
N GLY A 216 14.19 -47.09 15.70
CA GLY A 216 13.95 -47.06 17.14
C GLY A 216 12.82 -47.99 17.58
N LEU A 217 11.77 -48.15 16.76
CA LEU A 217 10.62 -49.01 17.07
C LEU A 217 10.60 -50.32 16.27
N ALA A 218 11.04 -50.26 15.02
CA ALA A 218 11.28 -51.42 14.19
C ALA A 218 12.78 -51.80 14.17
N GLY A 219 13.09 -53.00 13.69
CA GLY A 219 14.46 -53.54 13.56
C GLY A 219 15.25 -53.00 12.36
N GLY A 220 14.80 -51.91 11.73
CA GLY A 220 15.37 -51.34 10.51
C GLY A 220 14.47 -51.49 9.27
N PRO A 221 14.94 -51.05 8.09
CA PRO A 221 14.11 -50.98 6.87
C PRO A 221 13.54 -52.32 6.40
N LEU A 222 14.28 -53.41 6.57
CA LEU A 222 13.84 -54.75 6.15
C LEU A 222 12.67 -55.26 7.00
N ASP A 223 12.75 -55.08 8.33
CA ASP A 223 11.66 -55.42 9.26
C ASP A 223 10.39 -54.59 8.94
N VAL A 224 10.55 -53.30 8.64
CA VAL A 224 9.42 -52.47 8.22
C VAL A 224 8.78 -52.97 6.93
N ILE A 225 9.56 -53.36 5.92
CA ILE A 225 9.01 -53.93 4.67
C ILE A 225 8.24 -55.22 4.94
N GLU A 226 8.75 -56.09 5.81
CA GLU A 226 8.06 -57.33 6.21
C GLU A 226 6.72 -57.01 6.90
N ARG A 227 6.73 -56.06 7.84
CA ARG A 227 5.51 -55.60 8.53
C ARG A 227 4.51 -54.98 7.57
N VAL A 228 4.97 -54.18 6.60
CA VAL A 228 4.11 -53.61 5.53
C VAL A 228 3.43 -54.74 4.78
N ASN A 229 4.17 -55.75 4.33
CA ASN A 229 3.63 -56.90 3.59
C ASN A 229 2.65 -57.74 4.41
N SER A 230 2.77 -57.74 5.75
CA SER A 230 1.85 -58.43 6.65
C SER A 230 0.63 -57.59 7.08
N SER A 231 0.62 -56.30 6.74
CA SER A 231 -0.41 -55.35 7.18
C SER A 231 -1.54 -55.22 6.16
N THR A 232 -2.69 -54.71 6.61
CA THR A 232 -3.84 -54.39 5.74
C THR A 232 -3.54 -53.34 4.67
N ILE A 233 -2.43 -52.60 4.79
CA ILE A 233 -1.95 -51.65 3.77
C ILE A 233 -1.45 -52.40 2.52
N ALA A 234 -0.98 -53.64 2.66
CA ALA A 234 -0.57 -54.47 1.51
C ALA A 234 -1.77 -54.97 0.69
N ASP A 235 -2.93 -55.15 1.32
CA ASP A 235 -4.17 -55.60 0.67
C ASP A 235 -4.86 -54.52 -0.17
N TRP A 236 -4.21 -53.36 -0.36
CA TRP A 236 -4.77 -52.27 -1.14
C TRP A 236 -4.97 -52.69 -2.61
N ASP A 237 -6.05 -52.21 -3.22
CA ASP A 237 -6.30 -52.40 -4.64
C ASP A 237 -6.23 -51.08 -5.40
N LEU A 238 -5.52 -51.09 -6.54
CA LEU A 238 -5.35 -49.91 -7.36
C LEU A 238 -6.61 -49.69 -8.18
N MET A 239 -7.45 -48.72 -7.79
CA MET A 239 -8.56 -48.25 -8.60
C MET A 239 -8.08 -47.20 -9.62
N PRO A 240 -7.94 -47.52 -10.93
CA PRO A 240 -7.25 -46.63 -11.86
C PRO A 240 -7.94 -45.27 -12.05
N SER A 241 -9.28 -45.25 -12.05
CA SER A 241 -10.07 -44.03 -12.20
C SER A 241 -9.88 -43.08 -11.02
N ARG A 242 -9.89 -43.61 -9.79
CA ARG A 242 -9.68 -42.84 -8.57
C ARG A 242 -8.25 -42.35 -8.46
N TRP A 243 -7.27 -43.21 -8.72
CA TRP A 243 -5.85 -42.84 -8.74
C TRP A 243 -5.56 -41.70 -9.73
N ALA A 244 -6.04 -41.84 -10.97
CA ALA A 244 -5.88 -40.81 -12.00
C ALA A 244 -6.59 -39.50 -11.61
N GLY A 245 -7.81 -39.59 -11.08
CA GLY A 245 -8.58 -38.41 -10.64
C GLY A 245 -7.90 -37.66 -9.49
N LEU A 246 -7.40 -38.36 -8.47
CA LEU A 246 -6.70 -37.73 -7.33
C LEU A 246 -5.37 -37.10 -7.77
N MET A 247 -4.62 -37.77 -8.65
CA MET A 247 -3.39 -37.23 -9.21
C MET A 247 -3.66 -35.96 -10.03
N PHE A 248 -4.69 -35.99 -10.88
CA PHE A 248 -5.13 -34.83 -11.66
C PHE A 248 -5.57 -33.67 -10.75
N LEU A 249 -6.37 -33.94 -9.72
CA LEU A 249 -6.82 -32.91 -8.77
C LEU A 249 -5.65 -32.27 -8.02
N SER A 250 -4.67 -33.07 -7.62
CA SER A 250 -3.46 -32.57 -6.95
C SER A 250 -2.58 -31.74 -7.89
N ALA A 251 -2.47 -32.15 -9.16
CA ALA A 251 -1.82 -31.37 -10.22
C ALA A 251 -2.56 -30.06 -10.52
N ALA A 252 -3.89 -30.06 -10.54
CA ALA A 252 -4.68 -28.83 -10.72
C ALA A 252 -4.55 -27.90 -9.52
N ALA A 253 -4.56 -28.45 -8.30
CA ALA A 253 -4.49 -27.71 -7.04
C ALA A 253 -3.18 -26.92 -6.89
N VAL A 254 -2.04 -27.49 -7.29
CA VAL A 254 -0.74 -26.79 -7.19
C VAL A 254 -0.68 -25.52 -8.06
N ILE A 255 -1.52 -25.42 -9.09
CA ILE A 255 -1.62 -24.25 -9.97
C ILE A 255 -2.76 -23.33 -9.55
N CYS A 256 -3.93 -23.89 -9.26
CA CYS A 256 -5.18 -23.13 -9.15
C CYS A 256 -5.48 -22.62 -7.73
N LEU A 257 -4.86 -23.20 -6.69
CA LEU A 257 -5.08 -22.73 -5.33
C LEU A 257 -4.52 -21.30 -5.16
N PRO A 258 -5.29 -20.35 -4.62
CA PRO A 258 -4.87 -18.95 -4.50
C PRO A 258 -3.51 -18.77 -3.80
N ARG A 259 -3.29 -19.52 -2.71
CA ARG A 259 -2.01 -19.50 -1.97
C ARG A 259 -0.83 -20.01 -2.81
N MET A 260 -1.07 -21.06 -3.61
CA MET A 260 -0.03 -21.63 -4.45
C MET A 260 0.26 -20.70 -5.61
N PHE A 261 -0.77 -20.15 -6.22
CA PHE A 261 -0.63 -19.15 -7.28
C PHE A 261 0.14 -17.92 -6.79
N GLN A 262 -0.13 -17.43 -5.58
CA GLN A 262 0.61 -16.34 -4.96
C GLN A 262 2.12 -16.65 -4.90
N VAL A 263 2.51 -17.78 -4.30
CA VAL A 263 3.94 -18.13 -4.15
C VAL A 263 4.59 -18.49 -5.49
N LEU A 264 3.88 -19.24 -6.33
CA LEU A 264 4.39 -19.74 -7.62
C LEU A 264 4.58 -18.62 -8.64
N VAL A 265 3.61 -17.71 -8.76
CA VAL A 265 3.55 -16.69 -9.83
C VAL A 265 3.87 -15.29 -9.33
N VAL A 266 3.23 -14.84 -8.25
CA VAL A 266 3.30 -13.43 -7.80
C VAL A 266 4.62 -13.14 -7.07
N GLU A 267 5.03 -14.05 -6.18
CA GLU A 267 6.26 -13.94 -5.37
C GLU A 267 7.53 -14.36 -6.14
N ASN A 268 7.40 -14.90 -7.35
CA ASN A 268 8.55 -15.26 -8.17
C ASN A 268 9.23 -14.00 -8.74
N SER A 269 10.46 -13.74 -8.27
CA SER A 269 11.27 -12.61 -8.74
C SER A 269 12.04 -12.89 -10.03
N ASP A 270 12.32 -14.16 -10.34
CA ASP A 270 13.09 -14.60 -11.49
C ASP A 270 12.59 -15.96 -12.01
N GLU A 271 12.21 -15.97 -13.30
CA GLU A 271 11.74 -17.15 -14.02
C GLU A 271 12.74 -18.31 -13.97
N ARG A 272 14.05 -18.01 -13.87
CA ARG A 272 15.10 -19.03 -13.75
C ARG A 272 14.98 -19.87 -12.49
N HIS A 273 14.33 -19.37 -11.43
CA HIS A 273 14.11 -20.14 -10.21
C HIS A 273 13.25 -21.37 -10.44
N LEU A 274 12.38 -21.34 -11.45
CA LEU A 274 11.59 -22.50 -11.82
C LEU A 274 12.50 -23.67 -12.20
N ALA A 275 13.66 -23.43 -12.84
CA ALA A 275 14.53 -24.50 -13.31
C ALA A 275 15.07 -25.32 -12.13
N THR A 276 15.45 -24.67 -11.05
CA THR A 276 15.81 -25.33 -9.79
C THR A 276 14.59 -26.00 -9.15
N ALA A 277 13.45 -25.30 -9.11
CA ALA A 277 12.23 -25.84 -8.52
C ALA A 277 11.73 -27.11 -9.21
N SER A 278 11.98 -27.26 -10.52
CA SER A 278 11.52 -28.41 -11.34
C SER A 278 12.00 -29.77 -10.83
N TRP A 279 13.15 -29.83 -10.14
CA TRP A 279 13.69 -31.06 -9.56
C TRP A 279 13.77 -31.00 -8.03
N ALA A 280 14.11 -29.85 -7.45
CA ALA A 280 14.33 -29.73 -6.02
C ALA A 280 13.01 -29.75 -5.23
N PHE A 281 11.90 -29.23 -5.79
CA PHE A 281 10.60 -29.34 -5.13
C PHE A 281 10.05 -30.78 -5.16
N PRO A 282 10.06 -31.52 -6.29
CA PRO A 282 9.78 -32.96 -6.28
C PRO A 282 10.64 -33.77 -5.31
N LEU A 283 11.94 -33.47 -5.22
CA LEU A 283 12.83 -34.12 -4.25
C LEU A 283 12.39 -33.86 -2.80
N TYR A 284 11.97 -32.64 -2.50
CA TYR A 284 11.39 -32.29 -1.20
C TYR A 284 10.09 -33.08 -0.91
N LEU A 285 9.19 -33.17 -1.90
CA LEU A 285 7.95 -33.96 -1.78
C LEU A 285 8.23 -35.44 -1.55
N PHE A 286 9.20 -36.01 -2.27
CA PHE A 286 9.63 -37.39 -2.06
C PHE A 286 10.13 -37.59 -0.63
N ALA A 287 11.02 -36.72 -0.14
CA ALA A 287 11.56 -36.81 1.22
C ALA A 287 10.46 -36.70 2.29
N MET A 288 9.45 -35.86 2.08
CA MET A 288 8.26 -35.77 2.95
C MET A 288 7.40 -37.05 2.91
N SER A 289 7.31 -37.73 1.77
CA SER A 289 6.49 -38.95 1.63
C SER A 289 7.17 -40.23 2.12
N LEU A 290 8.51 -40.23 2.25
CA LEU A 290 9.34 -41.41 2.43
C LEU A 290 8.94 -42.27 3.65
N PHE A 291 8.64 -41.64 4.78
CA PHE A 291 8.33 -42.33 6.04
C PHE A 291 6.83 -42.44 6.34
N VAL A 292 5.95 -42.01 5.43
CA VAL A 292 4.50 -42.02 5.66
C VAL A 292 3.97 -43.45 5.91
N VAL A 293 4.33 -44.40 5.04
CA VAL A 293 3.91 -45.80 5.18
C VAL A 293 4.53 -46.47 6.41
N PRO A 294 5.85 -46.35 6.68
CA PRO A 294 6.44 -46.85 7.92
C PRO A 294 5.73 -46.36 9.19
N ILE A 295 5.42 -45.06 9.28
CA ILE A 295 4.71 -44.50 10.43
C ILE A 295 3.29 -45.05 10.52
N ALA A 296 2.59 -45.21 9.39
CA ALA A 296 1.23 -45.76 9.36
C ALA A 296 1.18 -47.21 9.86
N VAL A 297 2.05 -48.08 9.36
CA VAL A 297 2.07 -49.51 9.73
C VAL A 297 2.41 -49.70 11.20
N ILE A 298 3.48 -49.07 11.69
CA ILE A 298 3.87 -49.19 13.10
C ILE A 298 2.80 -48.57 14.01
N GLY A 299 2.15 -47.49 13.57
CA GLY A 299 1.02 -46.89 14.27
C GLY A 299 -0.16 -47.85 14.44
N LEU A 300 -0.56 -48.52 13.36
CA LEU A 300 -1.64 -49.52 13.39
C LEU A 300 -1.33 -50.72 14.29
N GLU A 301 -0.06 -51.10 14.39
CA GLU A 301 0.39 -52.23 15.22
C GLU A 301 0.48 -51.87 16.71
N ARG A 302 1.05 -50.70 17.02
CA ARG A 302 1.43 -50.33 18.40
C ARG A 302 0.35 -49.57 19.16
N LEU A 303 -0.46 -48.77 18.47
CA LEU A 303 -1.44 -47.92 19.13
C LEU A 303 -2.78 -48.66 19.33
N PRO A 304 -3.59 -48.28 20.35
CA PRO A 304 -4.87 -48.91 20.61
C PRO A 304 -5.81 -48.88 19.41
N ALA A 305 -6.62 -49.92 19.25
CA ALA A 305 -7.69 -49.95 18.25
C ALA A 305 -8.64 -48.74 18.44
N GLY A 306 -8.87 -47.98 17.35
CA GLY A 306 -9.65 -46.75 17.39
C GLY A 306 -8.84 -45.46 17.61
N ALA A 307 -7.52 -45.54 17.82
CA ALA A 307 -6.64 -44.37 17.79
C ALA A 307 -6.72 -43.67 16.42
N ASN A 308 -6.77 -42.34 16.41
CA ASN A 308 -6.87 -41.58 15.17
C ASN A 308 -5.57 -41.69 14.34
N PRO A 309 -5.59 -42.33 13.15
CA PRO A 309 -4.41 -42.54 12.33
C PRO A 309 -3.75 -41.25 11.83
N ASP A 310 -4.53 -40.16 11.73
CA ASP A 310 -3.99 -38.86 11.30
C ASP A 310 -2.97 -38.31 12.31
N LEU A 311 -3.01 -38.76 13.58
CA LEU A 311 -2.12 -38.29 14.64
C LEU A 311 -0.97 -39.26 14.94
N PHE A 312 -0.75 -40.32 14.15
CA PHE A 312 0.32 -41.30 14.40
C PHE A 312 1.72 -40.70 14.42
N VAL A 313 1.99 -39.69 13.60
CA VAL A 313 3.26 -38.92 13.63
C VAL A 313 3.55 -38.32 15.01
N LEU A 314 2.51 -38.00 15.76
CA LEU A 314 2.59 -37.38 17.07
C LEU A 314 2.44 -38.40 18.21
N THR A 315 1.48 -39.30 18.10
CA THR A 315 1.08 -40.23 19.16
C THR A 315 2.07 -41.37 19.35
N LEU A 316 2.78 -41.83 18.31
CA LEU A 316 3.82 -42.86 18.43
C LEU A 316 5.00 -42.40 19.32
N PRO A 317 5.63 -41.23 19.09
CA PRO A 317 6.63 -40.72 20.01
C PRO A 317 6.09 -40.51 21.45
N LEU A 318 4.84 -40.07 21.60
CA LEU A 318 4.22 -39.86 22.91
C LEU A 318 4.02 -41.18 23.67
N SER A 319 3.52 -42.23 23.01
CA SER A 319 3.32 -43.55 23.64
C SER A 319 4.62 -44.18 24.13
N GLU A 320 5.73 -43.81 23.51
CA GLU A 320 7.09 -44.30 23.81
C GLU A 320 7.87 -43.34 24.74
N GLY A 321 7.20 -42.35 25.33
CA GLY A 321 7.80 -41.40 26.29
C GLY A 321 8.80 -40.41 25.67
N ARG A 322 8.85 -40.29 24.34
CA ARG A 322 9.76 -39.38 23.61
C ARG A 322 9.15 -37.99 23.44
N GLU A 323 8.89 -37.30 24.56
CA GLU A 323 8.21 -35.99 24.57
C GLU A 323 8.90 -34.93 23.69
N GLY A 324 10.24 -34.91 23.64
CA GLY A 324 10.98 -33.95 22.81
C GLY A 324 10.78 -34.16 21.29
N LEU A 325 10.70 -35.42 20.86
CA LEU A 325 10.43 -35.76 19.47
C LEU A 325 8.97 -35.48 19.10
N ALA A 326 8.04 -35.77 20.02
CA ALA A 326 6.63 -35.40 19.88
C ALA A 326 6.47 -33.87 19.76
N MET A 327 7.17 -33.09 20.57
CA MET A 327 7.16 -31.62 20.49
C MET A 327 7.70 -31.13 19.13
N LEU A 328 8.79 -31.71 18.64
CA LEU A 328 9.32 -31.37 17.32
C LEU A 328 8.30 -31.67 16.19
N ALA A 329 7.66 -32.85 16.25
CA ALA A 329 6.60 -33.24 15.32
C ALA A 329 5.40 -32.28 15.39
N PHE A 330 4.99 -31.94 16.60
CA PHE A 330 3.92 -30.98 16.86
C PHE A 330 4.21 -29.60 16.28
N LEU A 331 5.41 -29.06 16.53
CA LEU A 331 5.82 -27.77 15.95
C LEU A 331 5.87 -27.84 14.42
N GLY A 332 6.30 -28.95 13.83
CA GLY A 332 6.27 -29.19 12.39
C GLY A 332 4.85 -29.13 11.81
N GLY A 333 3.90 -29.85 12.41
CA GLY A 333 2.51 -29.85 11.96
C GLY A 333 1.76 -28.54 12.26
N PHE A 334 2.00 -27.92 13.42
CA PHE A 334 1.46 -26.61 13.78
C PHE A 334 1.92 -25.54 12.79
N SER A 335 3.23 -25.46 12.53
CA SER A 335 3.85 -24.59 11.52
C SER A 335 3.24 -24.78 10.13
N SER A 336 2.99 -26.04 9.76
CA SER A 336 2.40 -26.40 8.48
C SER A 336 0.94 -25.94 8.33
N ALA A 337 0.16 -25.98 9.40
CA ALA A 337 -1.20 -25.43 9.42
C ALA A 337 -1.22 -23.90 9.42
N THR A 338 -0.43 -23.26 10.29
CA THR A 338 -0.47 -21.80 10.49
C THR A 338 -0.13 -21.06 9.21
N SER A 339 0.90 -21.50 8.49
CA SER A 339 1.43 -20.74 7.35
C SER A 339 0.64 -20.94 6.09
N MET A 340 0.02 -22.12 5.95
CA MET A 340 -1.03 -22.33 4.96
C MET A 340 -2.17 -21.33 5.17
N VAL A 341 -2.66 -21.20 6.41
CA VAL A 341 -3.78 -20.31 6.75
C VAL A 341 -3.43 -18.85 6.48
N ILE A 342 -2.24 -18.40 6.91
CA ILE A 342 -1.79 -17.02 6.73
C ILE A 342 -1.73 -16.66 5.23
N VAL A 343 -1.01 -17.46 4.43
CA VAL A 343 -0.82 -17.16 3.00
C VAL A 343 -2.14 -17.24 2.22
N ALA A 344 -2.99 -18.23 2.55
CA ALA A 344 -4.30 -18.36 1.93
C ALA A 344 -5.22 -17.18 2.28
N ALA A 345 -5.28 -16.78 3.55
CA ALA A 345 -6.10 -15.66 3.99
C ALA A 345 -5.62 -14.33 3.41
N ILE A 346 -4.31 -14.11 3.29
CA ILE A 346 -3.76 -12.92 2.61
C ILE A 346 -4.16 -12.92 1.13
N ALA A 347 -3.91 -14.02 0.41
CA ALA A 347 -4.25 -14.11 -1.02
C ALA A 347 -5.76 -13.87 -1.26
N LEU A 348 -6.62 -14.50 -0.47
CA LEU A 348 -8.08 -14.32 -0.57
C LEU A 348 -8.51 -12.90 -0.18
N ALA A 349 -7.94 -12.31 0.86
CA ALA A 349 -8.26 -10.95 1.28
C ALA A 349 -7.86 -9.91 0.24
N THR A 350 -6.71 -10.11 -0.42
CA THR A 350 -6.31 -9.29 -1.58
C THR A 350 -7.32 -9.40 -2.72
N MET A 351 -7.74 -10.62 -3.08
CA MET A 351 -8.74 -10.84 -4.14
C MET A 351 -10.09 -10.18 -3.80
N VAL A 352 -10.59 -10.37 -2.58
CA VAL A 352 -11.85 -9.76 -2.10
C VAL A 352 -11.74 -8.23 -2.09
N SER A 353 -10.63 -7.69 -1.60
CA SER A 353 -10.39 -6.24 -1.60
C SER A 353 -10.40 -5.66 -3.01
N ASN A 354 -9.68 -6.29 -3.94
CA ASN A 354 -9.43 -5.73 -5.28
C ASN A 354 -10.62 -5.90 -6.22
N HIS A 355 -11.31 -7.05 -6.18
CA HIS A 355 -12.38 -7.37 -7.14
C HIS A 355 -13.80 -7.16 -6.60
N ILE A 356 -13.99 -7.15 -5.27
CA ILE A 356 -15.33 -7.01 -4.67
C ILE A 356 -15.44 -5.66 -3.97
N VAL A 357 -14.63 -5.41 -2.96
CA VAL A 357 -14.81 -4.24 -2.08
C VAL A 357 -14.47 -2.94 -2.81
N MET A 358 -13.32 -2.85 -3.47
CA MET A 358 -12.88 -1.61 -4.12
C MET A 358 -13.84 -1.13 -5.22
N PRO A 359 -14.33 -1.98 -6.16
CA PRO A 359 -15.29 -1.53 -7.15
C PRO A 359 -16.62 -1.03 -6.54
N ILE A 360 -17.11 -1.68 -5.48
CA ILE A 360 -18.32 -1.24 -4.76
C ILE A 360 -18.09 0.13 -4.11
N VAL A 361 -16.96 0.29 -3.41
CA VAL A 361 -16.59 1.54 -2.75
C VAL A 361 -16.49 2.70 -3.75
N LEU A 362 -15.84 2.47 -4.90
CA LEU A 362 -15.71 3.48 -5.96
C LEU A 362 -17.03 3.78 -6.69
N ALA A 363 -17.96 2.83 -6.73
CA ALA A 363 -19.30 3.05 -7.29
C ALA A 363 -20.20 3.88 -6.35
N VAL A 364 -20.00 3.77 -5.04
CA VAL A 364 -20.85 4.40 -4.02
C VAL A 364 -20.31 5.75 -3.52
N LEU A 365 -18.98 5.92 -3.42
CA LEU A 365 -18.39 7.15 -2.87
C LEU A 365 -18.33 8.30 -3.90
N PRO A 366 -18.65 9.54 -3.49
CA PRO A 366 -18.50 10.73 -4.34
C PRO A 366 -17.03 11.03 -4.62
N LYS A 367 -16.71 11.40 -5.87
CA LYS A 367 -15.33 11.60 -6.39
C LYS A 367 -14.42 12.52 -5.55
N LYS A 368 -14.99 13.44 -4.76
CA LYS A 368 -14.24 14.36 -3.88
C LYS A 368 -13.69 13.72 -2.60
N ALA A 369 -14.20 12.57 -2.16
CA ALA A 369 -13.80 11.91 -0.91
C ALA A 369 -12.60 10.93 -1.05
N VAL A 370 -12.05 10.75 -2.25
CA VAL A 370 -11.22 9.58 -2.60
C VAL A 370 -9.72 9.74 -2.29
N ALA A 371 -9.20 10.97 -2.14
CA ALA A 371 -7.75 11.20 -2.13
C ALA A 371 -7.00 10.77 -0.85
N GLY A 372 -7.68 10.57 0.28
CA GLY A 372 -7.06 10.19 1.57
C GLY A 372 -7.57 8.86 2.17
N ASP A 373 -8.86 8.57 2.03
CA ASP A 373 -9.51 7.43 2.71
C ASP A 373 -9.26 6.07 2.03
N LEU A 374 -8.84 6.05 0.76
CA LEU A 374 -8.78 4.81 -0.03
C LEU A 374 -7.80 3.77 0.56
N ARG A 375 -6.63 4.22 1.02
CA ARG A 375 -5.64 3.34 1.67
C ARG A 375 -6.21 2.70 2.94
N ARG A 376 -6.91 3.48 3.77
CA ARG A 376 -7.51 3.01 5.01
C ARG A 376 -8.64 2.02 4.73
N ILE A 377 -9.46 2.30 3.71
CA ILE A 377 -10.55 1.41 3.27
C ILE A 377 -9.98 0.07 2.78
N VAL A 378 -8.93 0.07 1.97
CA VAL A 378 -8.27 -1.17 1.51
C VAL A 378 -7.76 -2.00 2.68
N LEU A 379 -7.06 -1.37 3.63
CA LEU A 379 -6.55 -2.07 4.81
C LEU A 379 -7.69 -2.67 5.65
N LEU A 380 -8.75 -1.89 5.88
CA LEU A 380 -9.92 -2.38 6.61
C LEU A 380 -10.59 -3.54 5.86
N ALA A 381 -10.76 -3.41 4.55
CA ALA A 381 -11.33 -4.44 3.69
C ALA A 381 -10.54 -5.75 3.79
N ARG A 382 -9.20 -5.69 3.74
CA ARG A 382 -8.33 -6.86 3.91
C ARG A 382 -8.50 -7.48 5.30
N ARG A 383 -8.50 -6.68 6.36
CA ARG A 383 -8.64 -7.17 7.75
C ARG A 383 -9.98 -7.84 8.00
N VAL A 384 -11.07 -7.23 7.55
CA VAL A 384 -12.42 -7.80 7.63
C VAL A 384 -12.51 -9.08 6.80
N SER A 385 -11.92 -9.10 5.60
CA SER A 385 -11.90 -10.29 4.75
C SER A 385 -11.14 -11.46 5.38
N ILE A 386 -9.99 -11.22 6.01
CA ILE A 386 -9.25 -12.25 6.77
C ILE A 386 -10.14 -12.83 7.87
N GLY A 387 -10.79 -11.97 8.67
CA GLY A 387 -11.71 -12.40 9.73
C GLY A 387 -12.89 -13.21 9.18
N ALA A 388 -13.49 -12.79 8.07
CA ALA A 388 -14.61 -13.47 7.45
C ALA A 388 -14.21 -14.84 6.86
N VAL A 389 -13.08 -14.93 6.17
CA VAL A 389 -12.55 -16.17 5.58
C VAL A 389 -12.24 -17.21 6.67
N LEU A 390 -11.60 -16.78 7.76
CA LEU A 390 -11.33 -17.67 8.89
C LEU A 390 -12.60 -18.05 9.66
N GLY A 391 -13.53 -17.11 9.80
CA GLY A 391 -14.86 -17.36 10.36
C GLY A 391 -15.65 -18.40 9.56
N MET A 392 -15.60 -18.36 8.22
CA MET A 392 -16.20 -19.39 7.37
C MET A 392 -15.53 -20.75 7.55
N GLY A 393 -14.19 -20.79 7.64
CA GLY A 393 -13.46 -22.02 7.93
C GLY A 393 -13.85 -22.64 9.28
N TYR A 394 -13.96 -21.82 10.33
CA TYR A 394 -14.43 -22.26 11.63
C TYR A 394 -15.90 -22.71 11.61
N ALA A 395 -16.78 -21.98 10.93
CA ALA A 395 -18.19 -22.35 10.78
C ALA A 395 -18.32 -23.70 10.08
N TYR A 396 -17.55 -23.95 9.03
CA TYR A 396 -17.51 -25.26 8.37
C TYR A 396 -17.00 -26.35 9.33
N TYR A 397 -15.94 -26.11 10.09
CA TYR A 397 -15.43 -27.05 11.09
C TYR A 397 -16.50 -27.38 12.15
N ALA A 398 -17.21 -26.38 12.66
CA ALA A 398 -18.26 -26.55 13.65
C ALA A 398 -19.48 -27.32 13.11
N LEU A 399 -19.93 -26.99 11.89
CA LEU A 399 -21.10 -27.61 11.25
C LEU A 399 -20.83 -29.03 10.75
N SER A 400 -19.61 -29.33 10.32
CA SER A 400 -19.22 -30.68 9.86
C SER A 400 -18.96 -31.68 11.00
N GLY A 401 -19.07 -31.25 12.26
CA GLY A 401 -18.94 -32.12 13.43
C GLY A 401 -17.52 -32.60 13.74
N GLY A 402 -16.50 -32.12 13.03
CA GLY A 402 -15.08 -32.37 13.32
C GLY A 402 -14.62 -33.84 13.27
N SER A 403 -15.47 -34.77 12.81
CA SER A 403 -15.20 -36.22 12.80
C SER A 403 -14.77 -36.77 11.44
N ALA A 404 -14.93 -35.99 10.37
CA ALA A 404 -14.51 -36.38 9.03
C ALA A 404 -12.97 -36.47 8.96
N ALA A 405 -12.48 -37.50 8.27
CA ALA A 405 -11.06 -37.69 8.00
C ALA A 405 -10.49 -36.45 7.30
N LEU A 406 -9.32 -35.97 7.78
CA LEU A 406 -8.68 -34.75 7.27
C LEU A 406 -8.54 -34.78 5.74
N ALA A 407 -8.18 -35.94 5.17
CA ALA A 407 -7.99 -36.08 3.72
C ALA A 407 -9.26 -35.85 2.89
N ALA A 408 -10.43 -36.29 3.37
CA ALA A 408 -11.69 -36.13 2.64
C ALA A 408 -12.07 -34.65 2.51
N ILE A 409 -11.86 -33.87 3.57
CA ILE A 409 -12.12 -32.43 3.60
C ILE A 409 -11.22 -31.69 2.59
N GLY A 410 -9.94 -32.05 2.53
CA GLY A 410 -8.96 -31.41 1.65
C GLY A 410 -9.27 -31.60 0.17
N LEU A 411 -9.74 -32.80 -0.20
CA LEU A 411 -10.06 -33.14 -1.59
C LEU A 411 -11.28 -32.37 -2.12
N ILE A 412 -12.28 -32.06 -1.28
CA ILE A 412 -13.43 -31.23 -1.67
C ILE A 412 -12.95 -29.86 -2.19
N SER A 413 -12.02 -29.24 -1.47
CA SER A 413 -11.39 -27.98 -1.85
C SER A 413 -10.55 -28.07 -3.12
N PHE A 414 -9.90 -29.21 -3.38
CA PHE A 414 -9.13 -29.41 -4.61
C PHE A 414 -10.05 -29.44 -5.84
N VAL A 415 -11.21 -30.10 -5.77
CA VAL A 415 -12.20 -30.09 -6.86
C VAL A 415 -12.73 -28.68 -7.11
N GLY A 416 -13.01 -27.91 -6.05
CA GLY A 416 -13.45 -26.52 -6.17
C GLY A 416 -12.39 -25.62 -6.82
N ALA A 417 -11.12 -25.76 -6.42
CA ALA A 417 -10.02 -25.00 -7.03
C ALA A 417 -9.78 -25.39 -8.49
N ALA A 418 -9.91 -26.68 -8.83
CA ALA A 418 -9.73 -27.19 -10.19
C ALA A 418 -10.72 -26.59 -11.20
N GLN A 419 -11.85 -26.03 -10.75
CA GLN A 419 -12.81 -25.36 -11.64
C GLN A 419 -12.20 -24.19 -12.40
N MET A 420 -11.12 -23.58 -11.90
CA MET A 420 -10.44 -22.47 -12.58
C MET A 420 -9.62 -22.94 -13.79
N LEU A 421 -9.28 -24.23 -13.83
CA LEU A 421 -8.31 -24.78 -14.77
C LEU A 421 -8.72 -24.60 -16.24
N PRO A 422 -9.96 -24.88 -16.68
CA PRO A 422 -10.34 -24.72 -18.09
C PRO A 422 -10.20 -23.26 -18.57
N ALA A 423 -10.70 -22.29 -17.80
CA ALA A 423 -10.60 -20.87 -18.14
C ALA A 423 -9.16 -20.35 -18.07
N LEU A 424 -8.35 -20.86 -17.14
CA LEU A 424 -6.93 -20.55 -17.01
C LEU A 424 -6.13 -21.06 -18.22
N LEU A 425 -6.24 -22.36 -18.55
CA LEU A 425 -5.53 -22.97 -19.67
C LEU A 425 -6.00 -22.39 -21.01
N GLY A 426 -7.31 -22.21 -21.20
CA GLY A 426 -7.86 -21.54 -22.36
C GLY A 426 -7.33 -20.10 -22.49
N GLY A 427 -7.19 -19.39 -21.38
CA GLY A 427 -6.60 -18.06 -21.36
C GLY A 427 -5.15 -18.02 -21.86
N ILE A 428 -4.36 -19.04 -21.52
CA ILE A 428 -2.92 -19.11 -21.84
C ILE A 428 -2.65 -19.62 -23.26
N PHE A 429 -3.51 -20.50 -23.79
CA PHE A 429 -3.25 -21.22 -25.04
C PHE A 429 -4.23 -20.89 -26.17
N TRP A 430 -5.44 -20.44 -25.87
CA TRP A 430 -6.48 -20.25 -26.87
C TRP A 430 -6.79 -18.76 -27.08
N ARG A 431 -6.38 -18.24 -28.24
CA ARG A 431 -6.60 -16.82 -28.61
C ARG A 431 -8.08 -16.46 -28.73
N GLY A 432 -8.89 -17.38 -29.25
CA GLY A 432 -10.33 -17.22 -29.47
C GLY A 432 -11.19 -17.40 -28.22
N ALA A 433 -10.61 -17.73 -27.06
CA ALA A 433 -11.36 -17.86 -25.81
C ALA A 433 -12.02 -16.53 -25.42
N THR A 434 -13.29 -16.58 -25.01
CA THR A 434 -14.13 -15.40 -24.74
C THR A 434 -14.44 -15.23 -23.25
N ARG A 435 -14.70 -13.98 -22.84
CA ARG A 435 -15.14 -13.66 -21.47
C ARG A 435 -16.46 -14.32 -21.09
N SER A 436 -17.44 -14.34 -22.00
CA SER A 436 -18.74 -14.99 -21.83
C SER A 436 -18.60 -16.49 -21.60
N GLY A 437 -17.77 -17.15 -22.41
CA GLY A 437 -17.50 -18.56 -22.24
C GLY A 437 -16.82 -18.85 -20.90
N ALA A 438 -15.81 -18.06 -20.52
CA ALA A 438 -15.15 -18.23 -19.22
C ALA A 438 -16.14 -18.06 -18.06
N ALA A 439 -16.97 -17.02 -18.08
CA ALA A 439 -17.95 -16.77 -17.02
C ALA A 439 -18.98 -17.91 -16.89
N LEU A 440 -19.52 -18.41 -18.01
CA LEU A 440 -20.50 -19.49 -17.98
C LEU A 440 -19.86 -20.81 -17.53
N GLY A 441 -18.70 -21.17 -18.10
CA GLY A 441 -18.00 -22.41 -17.72
C GLY A 441 -17.69 -22.46 -16.23
N LEU A 442 -17.11 -21.39 -15.67
CA LEU A 442 -16.81 -21.29 -14.25
C LEU A 442 -18.07 -21.37 -13.38
N SER A 443 -19.14 -20.70 -13.78
CA SER A 443 -20.40 -20.69 -13.02
C SER A 443 -21.09 -22.06 -13.03
N VAL A 444 -21.11 -22.74 -14.17
CA VAL A 444 -21.67 -24.10 -14.32
C VAL A 444 -20.85 -25.09 -13.50
N GLY A 445 -19.53 -25.08 -13.65
CA GLY A 445 -18.64 -25.96 -12.89
C GLY A 445 -18.78 -25.78 -11.38
N PHE A 446 -18.80 -24.52 -10.92
CA PHE A 446 -19.01 -24.19 -9.53
C PHE A 446 -20.36 -24.65 -9.00
N ALA A 447 -21.45 -24.43 -9.73
CA ALA A 447 -22.78 -24.86 -9.33
C ALA A 447 -22.87 -26.40 -9.21
N VAL A 448 -22.33 -27.12 -10.19
CA VAL A 448 -22.32 -28.60 -10.19
C VAL A 448 -21.46 -29.13 -9.04
N TRP A 449 -20.25 -28.59 -8.82
CA TRP A 449 -19.41 -28.97 -7.68
C TRP A 449 -20.08 -28.66 -6.34
N ALA A 450 -20.70 -27.48 -6.22
CA ALA A 450 -21.40 -27.07 -5.01
C ALA A 450 -22.52 -28.05 -4.66
N TYR A 451 -23.31 -28.41 -5.67
CA TYR A 451 -24.45 -29.32 -5.53
C TYR A 451 -24.06 -30.78 -5.27
N THR A 452 -23.06 -31.29 -6.00
CA THR A 452 -22.70 -32.72 -5.97
C THR A 452 -21.71 -33.09 -4.85
N LEU A 453 -20.95 -32.14 -4.31
CA LEU A 453 -19.88 -32.43 -3.35
C LEU A 453 -19.79 -31.48 -2.16
N PHE A 454 -19.81 -30.15 -2.36
CA PHE A 454 -19.65 -29.19 -1.25
C PHE A 454 -20.84 -29.16 -0.29
N LEU A 455 -22.08 -29.08 -0.79
CA LEU A 455 -23.26 -29.06 0.07
C LEU A 455 -23.52 -30.43 0.74
N PRO A 456 -23.34 -31.58 0.05
CA PRO A 456 -23.40 -32.89 0.69
C PRO A 456 -22.37 -33.12 1.80
N SER A 457 -21.27 -32.38 1.85
CA SER A 457 -20.21 -32.60 2.84
C SER A 457 -20.58 -32.16 4.26
N PHE A 458 -21.64 -31.37 4.43
CA PHE A 458 -22.20 -31.03 5.75
C PHE A 458 -23.00 -32.19 6.38
N GLY A 459 -23.23 -33.28 5.64
CA GLY A 459 -24.04 -34.41 6.06
C GLY A 459 -25.39 -34.47 5.34
N GLU A 460 -25.94 -35.68 5.25
CA GLU A 460 -27.26 -35.92 4.66
C GLU A 460 -28.36 -35.29 5.51
N GLY A 461 -29.25 -34.51 4.89
CA GLY A 461 -30.33 -33.81 5.60
C GLY A 461 -29.91 -32.53 6.32
N ALA A 462 -28.61 -32.19 6.38
CA ALA A 462 -28.14 -30.96 7.04
C ALA A 462 -28.47 -29.71 6.22
N VAL A 463 -28.06 -29.68 4.95
CA VAL A 463 -28.30 -28.54 4.03
C VAL A 463 -29.20 -28.96 2.87
N ILE A 464 -28.96 -30.13 2.30
CA ILE A 464 -29.80 -30.73 1.26
C ILE A 464 -30.75 -31.73 1.93
N PRO A 465 -32.07 -31.62 1.72
CA PRO A 465 -33.03 -32.59 2.24
C PRO A 465 -32.75 -34.02 1.75
N VAL A 466 -32.98 -35.02 2.60
CA VAL A 466 -32.67 -36.43 2.30
C VAL A 466 -33.34 -36.92 1.00
N HIS A 467 -34.57 -36.51 0.72
CA HIS A 467 -35.30 -36.91 -0.50
C HIS A 467 -34.59 -36.49 -1.80
N VAL A 468 -33.80 -35.41 -1.78
CA VAL A 468 -33.06 -34.95 -2.97
C VAL A 468 -31.93 -35.91 -3.32
N PHE A 469 -31.38 -36.65 -2.34
CA PHE A 469 -30.37 -37.68 -2.59
C PHE A 469 -30.97 -38.93 -3.25
N THR A 470 -32.23 -39.26 -2.96
CA THR A 470 -32.89 -40.48 -3.43
C THR A 470 -33.73 -40.29 -4.69
N GLU A 471 -34.37 -39.13 -4.86
CA GLU A 471 -35.31 -38.86 -5.96
C GLU A 471 -34.85 -37.68 -6.85
N GLY A 472 -33.81 -36.97 -6.44
CA GLY A 472 -33.41 -35.71 -7.07
C GLY A 472 -34.34 -34.54 -6.71
N PRO A 473 -33.98 -33.32 -7.13
CA PRO A 473 -34.77 -32.13 -6.88
C PRO A 473 -36.08 -32.22 -7.68
N PHE A 474 -37.20 -31.89 -7.03
CA PHE A 474 -38.54 -31.95 -7.64
C PHE A 474 -38.94 -33.34 -8.20
N GLY A 475 -38.32 -34.42 -7.72
CA GLY A 475 -38.56 -35.79 -8.20
C GLY A 475 -37.87 -36.13 -9.53
N LEU A 476 -36.88 -35.34 -9.96
CA LEU A 476 -36.09 -35.59 -11.16
C LEU A 476 -34.90 -36.52 -10.85
N ASP A 477 -35.09 -37.83 -11.06
CA ASP A 477 -34.12 -38.87 -10.67
C ASP A 477 -32.71 -38.69 -11.29
N TRP A 478 -32.63 -38.23 -12.52
CA TRP A 478 -31.36 -37.95 -13.21
C TRP A 478 -30.58 -36.75 -12.64
N MET A 479 -31.14 -35.99 -11.70
CA MET A 479 -30.50 -34.85 -11.05
C MET A 479 -30.03 -35.17 -9.62
N ARG A 480 -29.96 -36.45 -9.21
CA ARG A 480 -29.44 -36.85 -7.90
C ARG A 480 -27.97 -36.38 -7.70
N PRO A 481 -27.62 -35.76 -6.56
CA PRO A 481 -26.27 -35.23 -6.32
C PRO A 481 -25.12 -36.25 -6.45
N ARG A 482 -25.35 -37.50 -6.06
CA ARG A 482 -24.34 -38.58 -6.09
C ARG A 482 -24.46 -39.51 -7.31
N ALA A 483 -25.48 -39.31 -8.13
CA ALA A 483 -25.79 -40.14 -9.30
C ALA A 483 -26.31 -39.25 -10.45
N LEU A 484 -25.61 -38.14 -10.71
CA LEU A 484 -25.97 -37.19 -11.75
C LEU A 484 -26.00 -37.91 -13.10
N PHE A 485 -27.05 -37.62 -13.88
CA PHE A 485 -27.40 -38.30 -15.13
C PHE A 485 -27.63 -39.82 -15.00
N GLY A 486 -27.97 -40.32 -13.81
CA GLY A 486 -28.23 -41.73 -13.56
C GLY A 486 -26.97 -42.61 -13.52
N VAL A 487 -25.78 -42.00 -13.44
CA VAL A 487 -24.51 -42.74 -13.34
C VAL A 487 -24.26 -43.15 -11.89
N GLU A 488 -24.57 -44.41 -11.59
CA GLU A 488 -24.36 -45.01 -10.27
C GLU A 488 -23.02 -45.77 -10.17
N GLY A 489 -22.55 -46.02 -8.94
CA GLY A 489 -21.36 -46.83 -8.67
C GLY A 489 -20.00 -46.11 -8.82
N MET A 490 -19.99 -44.84 -9.22
CA MET A 490 -18.78 -44.02 -9.15
C MET A 490 -18.51 -43.52 -7.74
N ASP A 491 -17.24 -43.42 -7.36
CA ASP A 491 -16.84 -42.72 -6.14
C ASP A 491 -17.37 -41.27 -6.15
N PRO A 492 -18.00 -40.77 -5.06
CA PRO A 492 -18.63 -39.45 -5.05
C PRO A 492 -17.70 -38.28 -5.37
N LEU A 493 -16.43 -38.36 -4.95
CA LEU A 493 -15.44 -37.32 -5.24
C LEU A 493 -15.13 -37.30 -6.75
N ILE A 494 -14.87 -38.47 -7.33
CA ILE A 494 -14.55 -38.62 -8.75
C ILE A 494 -15.76 -38.26 -9.62
N HIS A 495 -16.96 -38.67 -9.20
CA HIS A 495 -18.23 -38.32 -9.86
C HIS A 495 -18.40 -36.79 -9.94
N SER A 496 -18.23 -36.09 -8.82
CA SER A 496 -18.31 -34.63 -8.79
C SER A 496 -17.21 -33.97 -9.62
N ALA A 497 -15.96 -34.42 -9.49
CA ALA A 497 -14.84 -33.87 -10.25
C ALA A 497 -15.05 -34.02 -11.76
N PHE A 498 -15.48 -35.21 -12.20
CA PHE A 498 -15.75 -35.49 -13.60
C PHE A 498 -16.85 -34.59 -14.17
N TRP A 499 -18.04 -34.59 -13.56
CA TRP A 499 -19.19 -33.83 -14.09
C TRP A 499 -19.02 -32.32 -13.99
N SER A 500 -18.48 -31.82 -12.88
CA SER A 500 -18.26 -30.37 -12.73
C SER A 500 -17.26 -29.86 -13.76
N LEU A 501 -16.13 -30.55 -13.97
CA LEU A 501 -15.09 -30.11 -14.89
C LEU A 501 -15.47 -30.31 -16.37
N ILE A 502 -16.15 -31.41 -16.72
CA ILE A 502 -16.56 -31.64 -18.10
C ILE A 502 -17.64 -30.65 -18.55
N LEU A 503 -18.61 -30.35 -17.68
CA LEU A 503 -19.65 -29.35 -17.96
C LEU A 503 -19.07 -27.94 -17.97
N ASN A 504 -18.13 -27.63 -17.08
CA ASN A 504 -17.38 -26.38 -17.07
C ASN A 504 -16.60 -26.18 -18.38
N ALA A 505 -15.75 -27.15 -18.74
CA ALA A 505 -14.95 -27.08 -19.96
C ALA A 505 -15.83 -27.08 -21.22
N GLY A 506 -16.91 -27.87 -21.24
CA GLY A 506 -17.88 -27.91 -22.33
C GLY A 506 -18.60 -26.59 -22.52
N ALA A 507 -19.13 -25.98 -21.45
CA ALA A 507 -19.78 -24.67 -21.52
C ALA A 507 -18.78 -23.55 -21.90
N PHE A 508 -17.56 -23.60 -21.34
CA PHE A 508 -16.48 -22.68 -21.70
C PHE A 508 -16.14 -22.74 -23.20
N PHE A 509 -15.97 -23.96 -23.72
CA PHE A 509 -15.64 -24.21 -25.11
C PHE A 509 -16.78 -23.80 -26.04
N LEU A 510 -18.00 -24.32 -25.80
CA LEU A 510 -19.16 -24.10 -26.65
C LEU A 510 -19.47 -22.61 -26.78
N VAL A 511 -19.55 -21.88 -25.66
CA VAL A 511 -19.84 -20.44 -25.71
C VAL A 511 -18.67 -19.66 -26.32
N SER A 512 -17.42 -20.05 -26.09
CA SER A 512 -16.29 -19.35 -26.72
C SER A 512 -16.18 -19.57 -28.23
N VAL A 513 -16.67 -20.68 -28.76
CA VAL A 513 -16.75 -20.91 -30.22
C VAL A 513 -17.97 -20.20 -30.82
N LEU A 514 -19.09 -20.17 -30.09
CA LEU A 514 -20.34 -19.55 -30.56
C LEU A 514 -20.38 -18.03 -30.39
N SER A 515 -19.52 -17.46 -29.54
CA SER A 515 -19.40 -16.02 -29.34
C SER A 515 -18.07 -15.50 -29.88
N PHE A 516 -18.01 -14.20 -30.13
CA PHE A 516 -16.83 -13.55 -30.69
C PHE A 516 -16.14 -12.68 -29.62
N PRO A 517 -14.81 -12.81 -29.42
CA PRO A 517 -14.10 -12.01 -28.43
C PRO A 517 -14.10 -10.53 -28.82
N GLY A 518 -14.39 -9.66 -27.84
CA GLY A 518 -14.36 -8.20 -28.05
C GLY A 518 -12.96 -7.67 -28.37
N PRO A 519 -12.83 -6.43 -28.88
CA PRO A 519 -11.53 -5.86 -29.29
C PRO A 519 -10.43 -5.93 -28.23
N VAL A 520 -10.73 -5.55 -26.98
CA VAL A 520 -9.78 -5.61 -25.85
C VAL A 520 -9.42 -7.06 -25.51
N GLU A 521 -10.37 -7.99 -25.59
CA GLU A 521 -10.15 -9.43 -25.36
C GLU A 521 -9.22 -10.03 -26.42
N ARG A 522 -9.33 -9.59 -27.68
CA ARG A 522 -8.44 -10.02 -28.77
C ARG A 522 -7.00 -9.57 -28.53
N VAL A 523 -6.79 -8.31 -28.14
CA VAL A 523 -5.45 -7.75 -27.87
C VAL A 523 -4.81 -8.45 -26.67
N GLN A 524 -5.54 -8.58 -25.55
CA GLN A 524 -5.03 -9.30 -24.38
C GLN A 524 -4.78 -10.78 -24.67
N GLY A 525 -5.66 -11.43 -25.44
CA GLY A 525 -5.49 -12.81 -25.84
C GLY A 525 -4.27 -13.07 -26.71
N ALA A 526 -3.98 -12.17 -27.66
CA ALA A 526 -2.75 -12.24 -28.42
C ALA A 526 -1.51 -12.03 -27.52
N ALA A 527 -1.54 -11.06 -26.62
CA ALA A 527 -0.43 -10.77 -25.70
C ALA A 527 -0.10 -11.94 -24.76
N PHE A 528 -1.13 -12.61 -24.23
CA PHE A 528 -0.97 -13.78 -23.33
C PHE A 528 -0.49 -15.02 -24.10
N VAL A 529 -1.07 -15.29 -25.27
CA VAL A 529 -0.71 -16.49 -26.04
C VAL A 529 0.71 -16.37 -26.63
N ASN A 530 1.08 -15.19 -27.11
CA ASN A 530 2.35 -14.93 -27.79
C ASN A 530 3.40 -14.29 -26.86
N ILE A 531 3.33 -14.54 -25.55
CA ILE A 531 4.18 -13.90 -24.54
C ILE A 531 5.69 -14.14 -24.76
N PHE A 532 6.06 -15.22 -25.45
CA PHE A 532 7.44 -15.57 -25.80
C PHE A 532 7.91 -14.93 -27.11
N ASP A 533 7.00 -14.60 -28.04
CA ASP A 533 7.34 -14.07 -29.36
C ASP A 533 7.79 -12.60 -29.28
N ALA A 534 7.32 -11.88 -28.25
CA ALA A 534 7.64 -10.47 -28.03
C ALA A 534 9.12 -10.18 -27.72
N GLU A 535 9.95 -11.20 -27.44
CA GLU A 535 11.39 -11.05 -27.20
C GLU A 535 12.26 -11.37 -28.43
N GLY A 536 11.69 -12.02 -29.47
CA GLY A 536 12.40 -12.29 -30.73
C GLY A 536 12.51 -11.07 -31.65
N ALA A 537 11.73 -10.02 -31.37
CA ALA A 537 11.78 -8.74 -32.07
C ALA A 537 12.85 -7.83 -31.44
N GLY A 538 14.11 -8.27 -31.50
CA GLY A 538 15.22 -7.32 -31.57
C GLY A 538 15.15 -6.52 -32.89
N PRO A 539 15.87 -5.40 -33.05
CA PRO A 539 15.79 -4.52 -34.22
C PRO A 539 16.22 -5.14 -35.57
N THR A 540 16.45 -6.45 -35.66
CA THR A 540 17.21 -7.11 -36.73
C THR A 540 16.46 -8.27 -37.39
N GLY A 541 15.13 -8.18 -37.49
CA GLY A 541 14.28 -9.27 -37.98
C GLY A 541 13.40 -8.96 -39.19
N TRP A 542 13.73 -7.96 -40.03
CA TRP A 542 13.04 -7.79 -41.33
C TRP A 542 13.55 -8.85 -42.31
N SER A 543 12.99 -10.05 -42.23
CA SER A 543 13.28 -11.13 -43.18
C SER A 543 12.82 -10.71 -44.58
N ARG A 544 13.78 -10.59 -45.50
CA ARG A 544 13.62 -10.43 -46.96
C ARG A 544 12.39 -11.19 -47.49
N GLY A 545 11.37 -10.47 -47.95
CA GLY A 545 10.22 -11.08 -48.61
C GLY A 545 9.09 -10.11 -48.96
N GLN A 546 9.12 -9.58 -50.19
CA GLN A 546 7.96 -9.25 -51.02
C GLN A 546 7.01 -8.11 -50.59
N ALA A 547 7.51 -6.91 -50.32
CA ALA A 547 6.71 -5.72 -50.62
C ALA A 547 7.04 -5.29 -52.06
N GLU A 548 6.10 -5.40 -53.01
CA GLU A 548 6.31 -4.91 -54.37
C GLU A 548 6.43 -3.36 -54.34
N PRO A 549 7.55 -2.78 -54.80
CA PRO A 549 7.78 -1.32 -54.79
C PRO A 549 6.65 -0.53 -55.46
N GLU A 550 6.00 -1.11 -56.45
CA GLU A 550 4.87 -0.55 -57.18
C GLU A 550 3.66 -0.32 -56.26
N ALA A 551 3.35 -1.29 -55.40
CA ALA A 551 2.22 -1.21 -54.47
C ALA A 551 2.46 -0.14 -53.39
N LEU A 552 3.70 -0.03 -52.90
CA LEU A 552 4.11 1.01 -51.96
C LEU A 552 4.02 2.41 -52.59
N LEU A 553 4.36 2.54 -53.88
CA LEU A 553 4.24 3.81 -54.59
C LEU A 553 2.78 4.24 -54.73
N ILE A 554 1.90 3.35 -55.17
CA ILE A 554 0.46 3.64 -55.33
C ILE A 554 -0.16 4.08 -53.99
N MET A 555 0.20 3.42 -52.90
CA MET A 555 -0.24 3.81 -51.56
C MET A 555 0.28 5.19 -51.17
N ALA A 556 1.58 5.44 -51.37
CA ALA A 556 2.20 6.72 -51.03
C ALA A 556 1.59 7.87 -51.85
N GLN A 557 1.33 7.66 -53.14
CA GLN A 557 0.67 8.63 -54.03
C GLN A 557 -0.73 9.02 -53.52
N ARG A 558 -1.50 8.05 -53.02
CA ARG A 558 -2.85 8.29 -52.50
C ARG A 558 -2.88 9.08 -51.19
N ILE A 559 -1.80 9.05 -50.41
CA ILE A 559 -1.72 9.67 -49.07
C ILE A 559 -0.94 10.99 -49.11
N LEU A 560 0.21 11.02 -49.77
CA LEU A 560 1.12 12.17 -49.83
C LEU A 560 0.90 13.03 -51.09
N GLY A 561 0.17 12.52 -52.09
CA GLY A 561 0.02 13.14 -53.40
C GLY A 561 1.08 12.67 -54.41
N ASP A 562 0.70 12.68 -55.69
CA ASP A 562 1.48 12.08 -56.79
C ASP A 562 2.91 12.64 -56.88
N ASP A 563 3.06 13.96 -56.89
CA ASP A 563 4.35 14.63 -57.06
C ASP A 563 5.30 14.43 -55.87
N GLU A 564 4.77 14.34 -54.65
CA GLU A 564 5.60 14.18 -53.45
C GLU A 564 6.06 12.72 -53.30
N ALA A 565 5.15 11.77 -53.53
CA ALA A 565 5.48 10.35 -53.51
C ALA A 565 6.49 9.99 -54.59
N LEU A 566 6.29 10.46 -55.84
CA LEU A 566 7.21 10.13 -56.94
C LEU A 566 8.62 10.70 -56.70
N ARG A 567 8.73 11.94 -56.18
CA ARG A 567 10.02 12.56 -55.83
C ARG A 567 10.74 11.83 -54.69
N PHE A 568 10.00 11.31 -53.71
CA PHE A 568 10.59 10.54 -52.63
C PHE A 568 11.11 9.18 -53.12
N PHE A 569 10.34 8.48 -53.94
CA PHE A 569 10.73 7.18 -54.51
C PHE A 569 11.91 7.32 -55.49
N SER A 570 11.91 8.34 -56.36
CA SER A 570 13.00 8.59 -57.29
C SER A 570 14.32 8.91 -56.56
N LYS A 571 14.27 9.79 -55.54
CA LYS A 571 15.43 10.14 -54.73
C LYS A 571 15.97 8.95 -53.93
N SER A 572 15.08 8.04 -53.52
CA SER A 572 15.46 6.82 -52.80
C SER A 572 16.09 5.80 -53.75
N ALA A 573 15.60 5.69 -54.99
CA ALA A 573 16.19 4.85 -56.03
C ALA A 573 17.59 5.36 -56.45
N GLU A 574 17.76 6.68 -56.59
CA GLU A 574 19.05 7.31 -56.85
C GLU A 574 20.07 7.05 -55.72
N LYS A 575 19.65 7.16 -54.46
CA LYS A 575 20.50 6.82 -53.30
C LYS A 575 20.95 5.36 -53.29
N GLN A 576 20.16 4.47 -53.88
CA GLN A 576 20.48 3.06 -54.04
C GLN A 576 21.28 2.78 -55.33
N GLY A 577 21.65 3.81 -56.10
CA GLY A 577 22.43 3.69 -57.33
C GLY A 577 21.66 3.12 -58.52
N LYS A 578 20.31 3.17 -58.49
CA LYS A 578 19.46 2.68 -59.58
C LYS A 578 19.12 3.79 -60.55
N ALA A 579 19.08 3.44 -61.84
CA ALA A 579 18.69 4.35 -62.93
C ALA A 579 17.16 4.40 -63.19
N GLY A 580 16.34 3.78 -62.33
CA GLY A 580 14.88 3.69 -62.47
C GLY A 580 14.13 4.45 -61.37
N PHE A 581 12.79 4.51 -61.48
CA PHE A 581 11.93 5.28 -60.57
C PHE A 581 11.57 4.57 -59.25
N LEU A 582 11.84 3.26 -59.14
CA LEU A 582 11.44 2.44 -57.99
C LEU A 582 12.66 1.93 -57.20
N PRO A 583 12.73 2.18 -55.88
CA PRO A 583 13.77 1.66 -55.00
C PRO A 583 13.50 0.20 -54.62
N ASP A 584 14.53 -0.52 -54.19
CA ASP A 584 14.34 -1.76 -53.44
C ASP A 584 13.74 -1.46 -52.05
N PRO A 585 12.84 -2.31 -51.53
CA PRO A 585 12.18 -2.13 -50.25
C PRO A 585 13.12 -2.51 -49.10
N THR A 586 14.20 -1.73 -48.94
CA THR A 586 15.16 -1.91 -47.84
C THR A 586 14.57 -1.41 -46.52
N PRO A 587 15.01 -1.95 -45.36
CA PRO A 587 14.56 -1.48 -44.04
C PRO A 587 14.63 0.04 -43.86
N ASP A 588 15.72 0.66 -44.34
CA ASP A 588 15.93 2.10 -44.25
C ASP A 588 14.91 2.88 -45.11
N PHE A 589 14.63 2.39 -46.32
CA PHE A 589 13.61 2.98 -47.19
C PHE A 589 12.21 2.86 -46.58
N ILE A 590 11.86 1.71 -46.02
CA ILE A 590 10.55 1.51 -45.40
C ILE A 590 10.40 2.37 -44.14
N ALA A 591 11.43 2.49 -43.31
CA ALA A 591 11.41 3.38 -42.14
C ALA A 591 11.25 4.86 -42.55
N ASP A 592 11.91 5.30 -43.62
CA ASP A 592 11.77 6.65 -44.16
C ASP A 592 10.36 6.89 -44.75
N LEU A 593 9.81 5.90 -45.46
CA LEU A 593 8.45 5.93 -46.00
C LEU A 593 7.41 5.99 -44.86
N GLU A 594 7.56 5.13 -43.85
CA GLU A 594 6.70 5.10 -42.66
C GLU A 594 6.71 6.43 -41.93
N ARG A 595 7.89 7.04 -41.75
CA ARG A 595 8.04 8.34 -41.09
C ARG A 595 7.35 9.47 -41.85
N ARG A 596 7.36 9.42 -43.19
CA ARG A 596 6.65 10.39 -44.04
C ARG A 596 5.14 10.21 -43.99
N LEU A 597 4.67 8.97 -44.11
CA LEU A 597 3.25 8.65 -43.99
C LEU A 597 2.71 8.97 -42.59
N SER A 598 3.52 8.77 -41.55
CA SER A 598 3.18 9.08 -40.15
C SER A 598 2.78 10.55 -39.96
N GLY A 599 3.38 11.45 -40.74
CA GLY A 599 3.03 12.88 -40.70
C GLY A 599 1.63 13.21 -41.21
N SER A 600 1.02 12.31 -42.00
CA SER A 600 -0.30 12.52 -42.61
C SER A 600 -1.39 11.64 -41.99
N VAL A 601 -1.08 10.38 -41.64
CA VAL A 601 -2.07 9.40 -41.14
C VAL A 601 -1.77 8.88 -39.72
N GLY A 602 -0.68 9.33 -39.09
CA GLY A 602 -0.23 8.87 -37.77
C GLY A 602 0.64 7.63 -37.83
N ALA A 603 1.55 7.47 -36.85
CA ALA A 603 2.60 6.45 -36.89
C ALA A 603 2.09 5.01 -36.86
N ALA A 604 1.08 4.71 -36.04
CA ALA A 604 0.48 3.38 -35.96
C ALA A 604 -0.24 2.99 -37.27
N THR A 605 -0.92 3.96 -37.91
CA THR A 605 -1.64 3.76 -39.17
C THR A 605 -0.67 3.58 -40.33
N ALA A 606 0.38 4.40 -40.40
CA ALA A 606 1.45 4.28 -41.40
C ALA A 606 2.14 2.91 -41.31
N HIS A 607 2.47 2.48 -40.08
CA HIS A 607 3.05 1.17 -39.81
C HIS A 607 2.13 0.02 -40.27
N ALA A 608 0.83 0.11 -39.96
CA ALA A 608 -0.15 -0.90 -40.32
C ALA A 608 -0.37 -1.02 -41.83
N MET A 609 -0.44 0.11 -42.54
CA MET A 609 -0.63 0.14 -43.99
C MET A 609 0.59 -0.46 -44.73
N ILE A 610 1.80 -0.09 -44.33
CA ILE A 610 3.03 -0.66 -44.89
C ILE A 610 3.12 -2.17 -44.59
N SER A 611 2.75 -2.59 -43.37
CA SER A 611 2.76 -3.99 -42.97
C SER A 611 1.75 -4.85 -43.75
N GLN A 612 0.63 -4.26 -44.16
CA GLN A 612 -0.39 -4.91 -44.99
C GLN A 612 0.12 -5.20 -46.41
N LEU A 613 0.82 -4.25 -47.03
CA LEU A 613 1.45 -4.44 -48.35
C LEU A 613 2.71 -5.31 -48.30
N ALA A 614 3.38 -5.38 -47.15
CA ALA A 614 4.52 -6.27 -46.90
C ALA A 614 4.10 -7.71 -46.53
N GLY A 615 2.82 -8.08 -46.71
CA GLY A 615 2.38 -9.47 -46.74
C GLY A 615 2.06 -10.15 -45.41
N ARG A 616 1.75 -9.43 -44.32
CA ARG A 616 1.22 -10.07 -43.10
C ARG A 616 0.01 -9.36 -42.50
N ALA A 617 -1.09 -10.13 -42.41
CA ALA A 617 -2.38 -9.90 -41.77
C ALA A 617 -3.36 -8.97 -42.52
N ALA A 618 -4.48 -9.56 -42.96
CA ALA A 618 -5.66 -8.82 -43.40
C ALA A 618 -6.27 -8.09 -42.19
N VAL A 619 -5.92 -6.81 -42.03
CA VAL A 619 -6.61 -5.89 -41.12
C VAL A 619 -7.81 -5.35 -41.89
N SER A 620 -9.02 -5.56 -41.36
CA SER A 620 -10.24 -5.11 -42.04
C SER A 620 -10.33 -3.58 -42.06
N VAL A 621 -11.03 -3.02 -43.05
CA VAL A 621 -11.30 -1.57 -43.10
C VAL A 621 -12.02 -1.10 -41.84
N GLU A 622 -12.80 -1.97 -41.20
CA GLU A 622 -13.42 -1.72 -39.90
C GLU A 622 -12.40 -1.68 -38.75
N ASP A 623 -11.35 -2.50 -38.76
CA ASP A 623 -10.26 -2.42 -37.78
C ASP A 623 -9.41 -1.15 -37.99
N LEU A 624 -9.22 -0.67 -39.23
CA LEU A 624 -8.55 0.61 -39.52
C LEU A 624 -9.39 1.81 -39.10
N MET A 625 -10.70 1.77 -39.34
CA MET A 625 -11.63 2.81 -38.86
C MET A 625 -11.74 2.81 -37.33
N ALA A 626 -11.67 1.63 -36.70
CA ALA A 626 -11.63 1.49 -35.25
C ALA A 626 -10.33 2.06 -34.66
N VAL A 627 -9.16 1.75 -35.24
CA VAL A 627 -7.87 2.32 -34.81
C VAL A 627 -7.80 3.82 -35.09
N ALA A 628 -8.38 4.31 -36.17
CA ALA A 628 -8.48 5.76 -36.43
C ALA A 628 -9.39 6.46 -35.41
N SER A 629 -10.52 5.83 -35.04
CA SER A 629 -11.42 6.35 -34.00
C SER A 629 -10.82 6.26 -32.60
N GLU A 630 -10.07 5.19 -32.30
CA GLU A 630 -9.35 5.00 -31.05
C GLU A 630 -8.13 5.93 -30.99
N SER A 631 -7.45 6.21 -32.11
CA SER A 631 -6.38 7.21 -32.19
C SER A 631 -6.93 8.63 -32.03
N ALA A 632 -8.10 8.93 -32.58
CA ALA A 632 -8.78 10.20 -32.33
C ALA A 632 -9.19 10.34 -30.86
N GLN A 633 -9.70 9.27 -30.24
CA GLN A 633 -10.01 9.22 -28.81
C GLN A 633 -8.76 9.24 -27.93
N ILE A 634 -7.65 8.62 -28.33
CA ILE A 634 -6.36 8.65 -27.62
C ILE A 634 -5.73 10.02 -27.77
N MET A 635 -5.85 10.70 -28.91
CA MET A 635 -5.41 12.09 -29.07
C MET A 635 -6.24 13.04 -28.20
N GLU A 636 -7.56 12.87 -28.17
CA GLU A 636 -8.43 13.64 -27.27
C GLU A 636 -8.13 13.34 -25.80
N TYR A 637 -7.90 12.07 -25.45
CA TYR A 637 -7.55 11.63 -24.11
C TYR A 637 -6.13 12.07 -23.71
N SER A 638 -5.17 12.07 -24.64
CA SER A 638 -3.79 12.54 -24.45
C SER A 638 -3.76 14.05 -24.30
N ALA A 639 -4.51 14.80 -25.13
CA ALA A 639 -4.67 16.24 -24.97
C ALA A 639 -5.34 16.58 -23.64
N ARG A 640 -6.32 15.78 -23.21
CA ARG A 640 -6.96 15.93 -21.89
C ARG A 640 -6.02 15.58 -20.73
N LEU A 641 -5.18 14.54 -20.89
CA LEU A 641 -4.15 14.15 -19.93
C LEU A 641 -3.06 15.21 -19.81
N GLU A 642 -2.62 15.77 -20.94
CA GLU A 642 -1.64 16.86 -20.98
C GLU A 642 -2.22 18.12 -20.32
N ALA A 643 -3.48 18.48 -20.60
CA ALA A 643 -4.16 19.57 -19.93
C ALA A 643 -4.29 19.33 -18.41
N GLN A 644 -4.64 18.11 -17.99
CA GLN A 644 -4.69 17.72 -16.57
C GLN A 644 -3.31 17.70 -15.93
N GLN A 645 -2.27 17.26 -16.64
CA GLN A 645 -0.90 17.23 -16.16
C GLN A 645 -0.36 18.66 -16.00
N GLU A 646 -0.70 19.57 -16.92
CA GLU A 646 -0.36 20.98 -16.81
C GLU A 646 -1.09 21.65 -15.64
N GLU A 647 -2.38 21.36 -15.46
CA GLU A 647 -3.19 21.84 -14.33
C GLU A 647 -2.66 21.31 -12.99
N LEU A 648 -2.33 20.02 -12.91
CA LEU A 648 -1.71 19.40 -11.73
C LEU A 648 -0.33 19.99 -11.44
N SER A 649 0.48 20.22 -12.47
CA SER A 649 1.79 20.85 -12.33
C SER A 649 1.68 22.29 -11.81
N ARG A 650 0.73 23.08 -12.35
CA ARG A 650 0.42 24.42 -11.84
C ARG A 650 -0.04 24.39 -10.39
N THR A 651 -0.97 23.49 -10.06
CA THR A 651 -1.51 23.36 -8.69
C THR A 651 -0.44 22.88 -7.71
N ALA A 652 0.42 21.93 -8.10
CA ALA A 652 1.53 21.46 -7.28
C ALA A 652 2.56 22.55 -7.05
N ARG A 653 2.82 23.39 -8.04
CA ARG A 653 3.68 24.58 -7.90
C ARG A 653 3.06 25.61 -6.95
N GLN A 654 1.78 25.93 -7.11
CA GLN A 654 1.05 26.83 -6.20
C GLN A 654 1.05 26.28 -4.76
N LEU A 655 0.87 24.97 -4.59
CA LEU A 655 0.89 24.34 -3.28
C LEU A 655 2.29 24.38 -2.65
N ARG A 656 3.36 24.17 -3.43
CA ARG A 656 4.74 24.32 -2.95
C ARG A 656 5.03 25.76 -2.54
N GLU A 657 4.68 26.73 -3.38
CA GLU A 657 4.84 28.17 -3.06
C GLU A 657 4.06 28.56 -1.79
N ALA A 658 2.83 28.05 -1.63
CA ALA A 658 2.04 28.26 -0.42
C ALA A 658 2.65 27.60 0.82
N ASN A 659 3.18 26.38 0.69
CA ASN A 659 3.78 25.64 1.80
C ASN A 659 5.13 26.25 2.23
N GLU A 660 5.93 26.71 1.27
CA GLU A 660 7.14 27.50 1.55
C GLU A 660 6.79 28.79 2.31
N LYS A 661 5.75 29.51 1.88
CA LYS A 661 5.28 30.71 2.57
C LYS A 661 4.77 30.42 3.99
N LEU A 662 4.02 29.33 4.17
CA LEU A 662 3.57 28.88 5.50
C LEU A 662 4.74 28.49 6.40
N THR A 663 5.75 27.82 5.85
CA THR A 663 6.95 27.44 6.60
C THR A 663 7.73 28.68 7.02
N GLN A 664 7.91 29.66 6.14
CA GLN A 664 8.54 30.95 6.47
C GLN A 664 7.79 31.68 7.58
N LEU A 665 6.45 31.73 7.51
CA LEU A 665 5.62 32.32 8.57
C LEU A 665 5.74 31.56 9.89
N SER A 666 5.81 30.23 9.86
CA SER A 666 6.01 29.41 11.06
C SER A 666 7.35 29.72 11.71
N VAL A 667 8.43 29.78 10.92
CA VAL A 667 9.78 30.11 11.42
C VAL A 667 9.82 31.51 12.02
N GLN A 668 9.17 32.51 11.40
CA GLN A 668 9.06 33.86 11.96
C GLN A 668 8.28 33.87 13.28
N LYS A 669 7.19 33.10 13.37
CA LYS A 669 6.39 32.96 14.61
C LYS A 669 7.21 32.33 15.74
N ASP A 670 7.98 31.28 15.45
CA ASP A 670 8.77 30.58 16.45
C ASP A 670 9.95 31.45 16.94
N ALA A 671 10.59 32.19 16.04
CA ALA A 671 11.60 33.18 16.38
C ALA A 671 11.04 34.31 17.29
N PHE A 672 9.84 34.82 16.97
CA PHE A 672 9.12 35.81 17.77
C PHE A 672 8.83 35.31 19.20
N LEU A 673 8.30 34.10 19.36
CA LEU A 673 7.99 33.52 20.66
C LEU A 673 9.25 33.30 21.52
N SER A 674 10.35 32.88 20.88
CA SER A 674 11.64 32.71 21.55
C SER A 674 12.20 34.04 22.06
N GLN A 675 12.08 35.12 21.28
CA GLN A 675 12.58 36.44 21.64
C GLN A 675 11.79 37.07 22.80
N ILE A 676 10.46 36.98 22.79
CA ILE A 676 9.61 37.45 23.91
C ILE A 676 9.97 36.73 25.19
N SER A 677 10.13 35.40 25.12
CA SER A 677 10.49 34.59 26.28
C SER A 677 11.82 35.04 26.90
N HIS A 678 12.79 35.46 26.08
CA HIS A 678 14.07 35.97 26.55
C HIS A 678 13.95 37.34 27.22
N GLU A 679 13.24 38.29 26.59
CA GLU A 679 13.07 39.66 27.11
C GLU A 679 12.20 39.73 28.38
N LEU A 680 11.30 38.75 28.60
CA LEU A 680 10.57 38.61 29.87
C LEU A 680 11.42 37.93 30.95
N ARG A 681 12.26 36.96 30.58
CA ARG A 681 13.07 36.20 31.55
C ARG A 681 14.11 37.09 32.23
N THR A 682 14.80 37.96 31.49
CA THR A 682 15.84 38.84 32.03
C THR A 682 15.39 39.70 33.22
N PRO A 683 14.34 40.55 33.12
CA PRO A 683 13.84 41.33 34.26
C PRO A 683 13.33 40.45 35.39
N MET A 684 12.65 39.32 35.09
CA MET A 684 12.20 38.40 36.13
C MET A 684 13.36 37.77 36.92
N THR A 685 14.44 37.39 36.26
CA THR A 685 15.64 36.86 36.92
C THR A 685 16.29 37.93 37.80
N SER A 686 16.36 39.18 37.36
CA SER A 686 16.87 40.30 38.17
C SER A 686 16.00 40.58 39.39
N ILE A 687 14.67 40.64 39.22
CA ILE A 687 13.72 40.83 40.33
C ILE A 687 13.90 39.71 41.37
N ARG A 688 14.01 38.46 40.92
CA ARG A 688 14.19 37.31 41.81
C ARG A 688 15.52 37.37 42.55
N ALA A 689 16.63 37.60 41.84
CA ALA A 689 17.96 37.65 42.43
C ALA A 689 18.11 38.78 43.46
N PHE A 690 17.63 39.99 43.14
CA PHE A 690 17.68 41.10 44.11
C PHE A 690 16.72 40.87 45.28
N SER A 691 15.56 40.25 45.07
CA SER A 691 14.67 39.87 46.16
C SER A 691 15.27 38.79 47.07
N GLU A 692 15.98 37.80 46.50
CA GLU A 692 16.69 36.76 47.26
C GLU A 692 17.79 37.37 48.14
N ILE A 693 18.62 38.27 47.57
CA ILE A 693 19.68 38.97 48.30
C ILE A 693 19.09 39.82 49.46
N MET A 694 17.92 40.45 49.27
CA MET A 694 17.22 41.18 50.34
C MET A 694 16.72 40.28 51.48
N MET A 695 16.41 39.01 51.21
CA MET A 695 15.91 38.06 52.19
C MET A 695 17.01 37.40 53.04
N GLU A 696 18.28 37.38 52.59
CA GLU A 696 19.40 36.75 53.30
C GLU A 696 19.82 37.51 54.58
N GLY A 697 19.38 38.77 54.75
CA GLY A 697 19.37 39.46 56.04
C GLY A 697 20.74 39.81 56.63
N ASP A 698 21.58 40.55 55.91
CA ASP A 698 22.77 41.23 56.47
C ASP A 698 23.24 42.39 55.57
N MET A 699 22.34 43.32 55.23
CA MET A 699 22.65 44.44 54.33
C MET A 699 22.42 45.81 54.96
N PRO A 700 23.31 46.78 54.68
CA PRO A 700 23.10 48.17 55.06
C PRO A 700 21.76 48.72 54.51
N PRO A 701 21.05 49.60 55.25
CA PRO A 701 19.79 50.19 54.81
C PRO A 701 19.85 50.83 53.42
N GLU A 702 21.00 51.40 53.05
CA GLU A 702 21.23 52.01 51.73
C GLU A 702 21.24 50.98 50.58
N MET A 703 21.76 49.77 50.82
CA MET A 703 21.77 48.69 49.83
C MET A 703 20.36 48.11 49.63
N ILE A 704 19.59 47.97 50.71
CA ILE A 704 18.19 47.54 50.66
C ILE A 704 17.37 48.53 49.81
N ALA A 705 17.52 49.83 50.05
CA ALA A 705 16.84 50.87 49.27
C ALA A 705 17.26 50.85 47.78
N ARG A 706 18.53 50.56 47.49
CA ARG A 706 19.03 50.43 46.12
C ARG A 706 18.44 49.21 45.40
N GLN A 707 18.42 48.06 46.05
CA GLN A 707 17.86 46.83 45.47
C GLN A 707 16.35 46.92 45.27
N ALA A 708 15.60 47.48 46.24
CA ALA A 708 14.17 47.73 46.10
C ALA A 708 13.86 48.67 44.93
N ARG A 709 14.70 49.68 44.69
CA ARG A 709 14.57 50.58 43.53
C ARG A 709 14.77 49.83 42.22
N ILE A 710 15.78 48.96 42.12
CA ILE A 710 16.04 48.15 40.92
C ILE A 710 14.88 47.18 40.66
N ILE A 711 14.34 46.52 41.70
CA ILE A 711 13.17 45.64 41.57
C ILE A 711 11.97 46.42 41.02
N ASN A 712 11.69 47.60 41.57
CA ASN A 712 10.58 48.44 41.10
C ASN A 712 10.79 48.91 39.65
N GLU A 713 12.02 49.30 39.27
CA GLU A 713 12.37 49.68 37.90
C GLU A 713 12.18 48.51 36.92
N GLU A 714 12.61 47.29 37.27
CA GLU A 714 12.43 46.10 36.43
C GLU A 714 10.96 45.64 36.37
N ALA A 715 10.18 45.81 37.45
CA ALA A 715 8.74 45.51 37.45
C ALA A 715 7.94 46.48 36.55
N ILE A 716 8.25 47.78 36.61
CA ILE A 716 7.69 48.80 35.72
C ILE A 716 8.07 48.50 34.26
N ARG A 717 9.32 48.06 34.03
CA ARG A 717 9.80 47.67 32.70
C ARG A 717 9.08 46.44 32.15
N LEU A 718 8.86 45.42 32.98
CA LEU A 718 8.12 44.21 32.60
C LEU A 718 6.67 44.53 32.23
N THR A 719 6.01 45.36 33.03
CA THR A 719 4.62 45.79 32.79
C THR A 719 4.50 46.52 31.46
N ARG A 720 5.40 47.47 31.18
CA ARG A 720 5.44 48.18 29.90
C ARG A 720 5.67 47.24 28.71
N LEU A 721 6.53 46.23 28.86
CA LEU A 721 6.80 45.27 27.80
C LEU A 721 5.57 44.38 27.51
N LEU A 722 4.80 44.02 28.55
CA LEU A 722 3.54 43.30 28.41
C LEU A 722 2.48 44.16 27.71
N ASP A 723 2.33 45.41 28.13
CA ASP A 723 1.39 46.36 27.51
C ASP A 723 1.74 46.60 26.03
N ASP A 724 3.01 46.77 25.69
CA ASP A 724 3.50 46.91 24.31
C ASP A 724 3.16 45.66 23.45
N LEU A 725 3.23 44.47 24.03
CA LEU A 725 2.86 43.21 23.34
C LEU A 725 1.35 43.07 23.14
N LEU A 726 0.56 43.45 24.14
CA LEU A 726 -0.90 43.44 24.06
C LEU A 726 -1.39 44.46 23.05
N ASP A 727 -0.89 45.69 23.09
CA ASP A 727 -1.23 46.73 22.12
C ASP A 727 -0.91 46.27 20.69
N LEU A 728 0.27 45.68 20.46
CA LEU A 728 0.63 45.15 19.14
C LEU A 728 -0.34 44.05 18.67
N SER A 729 -0.67 43.09 19.54
CA SER A 729 -1.57 41.99 19.21
C SER A 729 -3.00 42.46 18.89
N VAL A 730 -3.52 43.43 19.65
CA VAL A 730 -4.88 43.95 19.44
C VAL A 730 -4.94 44.82 18.17
N LEU A 731 -3.88 45.59 17.89
CA LEU A 731 -3.76 46.42 16.69
C LEU A 731 -3.64 45.58 15.40
N GLU A 732 -2.88 44.48 15.41
CA GLU A 732 -2.71 43.61 14.23
C GLU A 732 -3.98 42.83 13.84
N ASN A 733 -4.81 42.49 14.82
CA ASN A 733 -6.06 41.76 14.58
C ASN A 733 -7.23 42.68 14.17
N GLY A 734 -6.99 43.99 14.01
CA GLY A 734 -8.01 44.97 13.61
C GLY A 734 -9.14 45.17 14.64
N THR A 735 -8.95 44.65 15.87
CA THR A 735 -9.97 44.64 16.93
C THR A 735 -10.01 45.91 17.78
N VAL A 736 -9.14 46.89 17.53
CA VAL A 736 -9.12 48.15 18.28
C VAL A 736 -10.33 49.01 17.91
N GLN A 737 -11.19 49.29 18.88
CA GLN A 737 -12.16 50.39 18.78
C GLN A 737 -11.42 51.72 18.98
N LEU A 738 -11.20 52.46 17.89
CA LEU A 738 -10.62 53.79 17.94
C LEU A 738 -11.66 54.80 18.46
N ASN A 739 -11.31 55.58 19.48
CA ASN A 739 -12.18 56.64 19.97
C ASN A 739 -11.90 57.94 19.20
N LEU A 740 -12.51 58.08 18.03
CA LEU A 740 -12.25 59.19 17.11
C LEU A 740 -12.99 60.47 17.53
N GLU A 741 -12.27 61.40 18.13
CA GLU A 741 -12.78 62.69 18.60
C GLU A 741 -12.08 63.87 17.88
N LEU A 742 -12.67 65.06 17.96
CA LEU A 742 -12.05 66.28 17.43
C LEU A 742 -11.07 66.83 18.46
N ALA A 743 -9.76 66.69 18.20
CA ALA A 743 -8.71 67.07 19.14
C ALA A 743 -7.79 68.15 18.58
N ASN A 744 -7.30 69.04 19.44
CA ASN A 744 -6.33 70.07 19.09
C ASN A 744 -4.91 69.45 19.07
N LEU A 745 -4.23 69.54 17.92
CA LEU A 745 -2.90 68.97 17.72
C LEU A 745 -1.86 69.56 18.68
N GLN A 746 -1.90 70.87 18.93
CA GLN A 746 -1.03 71.54 19.90
C GLN A 746 -1.16 70.89 21.29
N GLY A 747 -2.39 70.63 21.74
CA GLY A 747 -2.65 69.98 23.04
C GLY A 747 -2.17 68.52 23.11
N ILE A 748 -2.17 67.79 21.99
CA ILE A 748 -1.61 66.43 21.94
C ILE A 748 -0.08 66.47 22.05
N ILE A 749 0.59 67.40 21.34
CA ILE A 749 2.04 67.58 21.41
C ILE A 749 2.46 68.04 22.82
N ASP A 750 1.72 68.97 23.43
CA ASP A 750 1.98 69.46 24.79
C ASP A 750 1.94 68.32 25.83
N ARG A 751 0.89 67.49 25.78
CA ARG A 751 0.77 66.30 26.65
C ARG A 751 1.89 65.30 26.43
N SER A 752 2.31 65.12 25.17
CA SER A 752 3.38 64.19 24.80
C SER A 752 4.75 64.64 25.32
N LEU A 753 5.02 65.96 25.26
CA LEU A 753 6.23 66.57 25.80
C LEU A 753 6.27 66.53 27.33
N ALA A 754 5.14 66.80 27.99
CA ALA A 754 5.01 66.71 29.44
C ALA A 754 5.27 65.28 29.94
N SER A 755 4.72 64.28 29.26
CA SER A 755 4.90 62.86 29.60
C SER A 755 6.33 62.35 29.36
N SER A 756 7.03 62.92 28.36
CA SER A 756 8.40 62.52 28.01
C SER A 756 9.50 63.20 28.83
N SER A 757 9.13 64.20 29.66
CA SER A 757 10.04 65.06 30.40
C SER A 757 10.92 64.34 31.45
N HIS A 758 10.47 63.19 31.97
CA HIS A 758 11.08 62.47 33.10
C HIS A 758 12.20 61.48 32.72
N THR A 759 12.51 61.30 31.42
CA THR A 759 13.31 60.15 30.95
C THR A 759 14.84 60.31 31.08
N ARG A 760 15.36 61.49 31.49
CA ARG A 760 16.77 61.77 31.84
C ARG A 760 16.86 63.23 32.33
N PRO A 761 16.90 63.51 33.65
CA PRO A 761 16.89 64.89 34.16
C PRO A 761 18.19 65.66 33.90
N GLU A 762 19.28 64.96 33.56
CA GLU A 762 20.65 65.48 33.64
C GLU A 762 21.16 66.17 32.37
N ARG A 763 20.38 66.17 31.28
CA ARG A 763 20.69 66.89 30.04
C ARG A 763 19.55 67.82 29.65
N ILE A 764 19.85 69.10 29.48
CA ILE A 764 18.92 70.08 28.91
C ILE A 764 18.72 69.70 27.43
N PHE A 765 17.47 69.41 27.06
CA PHE A 765 17.09 69.00 25.71
C PHE A 765 16.19 70.08 25.12
N THR A 766 16.74 70.89 24.22
CA THR A 766 16.06 72.09 23.69
C THR A 766 15.04 71.67 22.62
N ILE A 767 13.80 72.14 22.75
CA ILE A 767 12.72 71.80 21.83
C ILE A 767 12.32 73.04 21.05
N HIS A 768 12.43 72.97 19.73
CA HIS A 768 12.04 74.04 18.82
C HIS A 768 10.69 73.72 18.19
N ARG A 769 9.71 74.61 18.38
CA ARG A 769 8.34 74.47 17.89
C ARG A 769 7.89 75.71 17.14
N ASP A 770 6.96 75.49 16.23
CA ASP A 770 6.26 76.54 15.50
C ASP A 770 4.79 76.57 15.95
N LEU A 771 4.55 77.19 17.12
CA LEU A 771 3.23 77.20 17.78
C LEU A 771 2.07 77.67 16.88
N PRO A 772 2.20 78.72 16.03
CA PRO A 772 1.14 79.13 15.12
C PRO A 772 0.69 78.03 14.14
N SER A 773 1.59 77.15 13.73
CA SER A 773 1.32 76.06 12.79
C SER A 773 0.70 74.82 13.46
N GLU A 774 0.63 74.80 14.80
CA GLU A 774 0.16 73.66 15.60
C GLU A 774 -1.30 73.77 16.05
N GLY A 775 -1.92 74.95 15.97
CA GLY A 775 -3.31 75.24 16.38
C GLY A 775 -4.40 74.63 15.48
N LEU A 776 -4.19 73.41 15.00
CA LEU A 776 -5.07 72.67 14.09
C LEU A 776 -5.94 71.67 14.86
N TYR A 777 -7.22 71.60 14.50
CA TYR A 777 -8.12 70.56 14.99
C TYR A 777 -8.18 69.41 13.99
N ILE A 778 -7.89 68.20 14.47
CA ILE A 778 -7.90 66.97 13.69
C ILE A 778 -8.85 65.96 14.32
N ARG A 779 -9.57 65.18 13.50
CA ARG A 779 -10.42 64.09 13.98
C ARG A 779 -9.58 62.82 14.07
N THR A 780 -9.21 62.42 15.28
CA THR A 780 -8.28 61.30 15.56
C THR A 780 -8.59 60.69 16.91
N ASP A 781 -7.98 59.55 17.23
CA ASP A 781 -7.86 59.10 18.61
C ASP A 781 -6.70 59.88 19.27
N PRO A 782 -6.99 60.77 20.25
CA PRO A 782 -5.99 61.63 20.84
C PRO A 782 -4.97 60.89 21.70
N ASP A 783 -5.36 59.76 22.30
CA ASP A 783 -4.51 58.99 23.20
C ASP A 783 -3.55 58.10 22.40
N ARG A 784 -4.04 57.45 21.34
CA ARG A 784 -3.20 56.67 20.42
C ARG A 784 -2.22 57.56 19.65
N LEU A 785 -2.64 58.76 19.23
CA LEU A 785 -1.71 59.69 18.58
C LEU A 785 -0.67 60.26 19.56
N ALA A 786 -1.05 60.55 20.81
CA ALA A 786 -0.10 60.93 21.85
C ALA A 786 0.93 59.83 22.11
N GLN A 787 0.53 58.56 22.10
CA GLN A 787 1.44 57.41 22.25
C GLN A 787 2.52 57.39 21.16
N VAL A 788 2.16 57.67 19.89
CA VAL A 788 3.13 57.79 18.78
C VAL A 788 4.13 58.92 19.04
N PHE A 789 3.65 60.09 19.44
CA PHE A 789 4.52 61.25 19.69
C PHE A 789 5.42 61.03 20.90
N ILE A 790 4.91 60.46 21.99
CA ILE A 790 5.70 60.08 23.18
C ILE A 790 6.84 59.13 22.78
N ASN A 791 6.55 58.13 21.94
CA ASN A 791 7.55 57.19 21.47
C ASN A 791 8.64 57.87 20.63
N LEU A 792 8.28 58.77 19.72
CA LEU A 792 9.23 59.51 18.90
C LEU A 792 10.09 60.47 19.73
N ILE A 793 9.48 61.25 20.62
CA ILE A 793 10.18 62.18 21.51
C ILE A 793 11.11 61.43 22.47
N SER A 794 10.64 60.31 23.04
CA SER A 794 11.45 59.45 23.92
C SER A 794 12.63 58.85 23.16
N ASN A 795 12.44 58.42 21.91
CA ASN A 795 13.53 57.91 21.07
C ASN A 795 14.57 59.01 20.78
N SER A 796 14.16 60.21 20.38
CA SER A 796 15.10 61.32 20.16
C SER A 796 15.89 61.66 21.43
N ARG A 797 15.26 61.66 22.61
CA ARG A 797 15.96 61.87 23.90
C ARG A 797 16.93 60.74 24.28
N LYS A 798 16.60 59.49 23.92
CA LYS A 798 17.43 58.32 24.25
C LYS A 798 18.64 58.18 23.33
N TYR A 799 18.47 58.43 22.03
CA TYR A 799 19.44 58.10 20.99
C TYR A 799 20.18 59.31 20.41
N CYS A 800 19.77 60.55 20.68
CA CYS A 800 20.51 61.73 20.27
C CYS A 800 21.85 61.82 21.03
N ASP A 801 22.95 61.73 20.29
CA ASP A 801 24.33 61.73 20.78
C ASP A 801 25.03 63.10 20.71
N SER A 802 24.35 64.13 20.21
CA SER A 802 24.85 65.51 20.16
C SER A 802 25.21 66.08 21.55
N ALA A 803 26.21 66.96 21.58
CA ALA A 803 26.65 67.66 22.80
C ALA A 803 25.59 68.65 23.33
N ASN A 804 24.86 69.31 22.43
CA ASN A 804 23.73 70.19 22.71
C ASN A 804 22.49 69.59 22.03
N PRO A 805 21.74 68.71 22.69
CA PRO A 805 20.71 67.93 22.03
C PRO A 805 19.45 68.78 21.78
N GLU A 806 19.00 68.79 20.53
CA GLU A 806 17.87 69.59 20.06
C GLU A 806 16.84 68.71 19.33
N LEU A 807 15.56 69.02 19.50
CA LEU A 807 14.46 68.42 18.74
C LEU A 807 13.60 69.51 18.12
N LYS A 808 13.49 69.48 16.80
CA LYS A 808 12.61 70.37 16.04
C LYS A 808 11.33 69.63 15.68
N ILE A 809 10.20 70.18 16.09
CA ILE A 809 8.86 69.69 15.71
C ILE A 809 8.27 70.67 14.70
N VAL A 810 8.00 70.19 13.48
CA VAL A 810 7.48 71.03 12.39
C VAL A 810 6.15 70.48 11.92
N VAL A 811 5.09 71.28 12.05
CA VAL A 811 3.76 70.95 11.53
C VAL A 811 3.55 71.61 10.18
N ARG A 812 3.04 70.86 9.20
CA ARG A 812 2.62 71.37 7.89
C ARG A 812 1.28 70.78 7.51
N HIS A 813 0.46 71.58 6.85
CA HIS A 813 -0.82 71.13 6.29
C HIS A 813 -0.87 71.46 4.80
N LYS A 814 -1.06 70.44 3.95
CA LYS A 814 -1.20 70.60 2.50
C LYS A 814 -2.02 69.45 1.91
N GLY A 815 -3.00 69.78 1.07
CA GLY A 815 -3.78 68.78 0.32
C GLY A 815 -4.63 67.84 1.18
N GLY A 816 -5.25 68.35 2.26
CA GLY A 816 -6.12 67.55 3.13
C GLY A 816 -5.39 66.54 4.04
N ARG A 817 -4.06 66.70 4.21
CA ARG A 817 -3.24 65.92 5.12
C ARG A 817 -2.42 66.84 6.02
N VAL A 818 -2.24 66.41 7.27
CA VAL A 818 -1.37 67.06 8.25
C VAL A 818 -0.12 66.21 8.40
N THR A 819 1.04 66.83 8.29
CA THR A 819 2.34 66.20 8.53
C THR A 819 3.01 66.83 9.73
N VAL A 820 3.51 66.01 10.64
CA VAL A 820 4.28 66.41 11.82
C VAL A 820 5.66 65.76 11.72
N ASP A 821 6.69 66.58 11.56
CA ASP A 821 8.08 66.13 11.47
C ASP A 821 8.78 66.30 12.82
N PHE A 822 9.38 65.23 13.33
CA PHE A 822 10.24 65.21 14.51
C PHE A 822 11.69 65.03 14.03
N ILE A 823 12.52 66.06 14.18
CA ILE A 823 13.90 66.09 13.66
C ILE A 823 14.86 66.37 14.80
N ASP A 824 15.72 65.41 15.15
CA ASP A 824 16.83 65.64 16.09
C ASP A 824 18.14 65.99 15.38
N ASN A 825 19.13 66.44 16.16
CA ASN A 825 20.47 66.81 15.69
C ASN A 825 21.55 65.76 16.01
N GLY A 826 21.17 64.48 16.17
CA GLY A 826 22.11 63.37 16.41
C GLY A 826 22.79 62.83 15.14
N SER A 827 23.51 61.72 15.26
CA SER A 827 24.22 61.06 14.13
C SER A 827 23.31 60.38 13.09
N GLY A 828 22.00 60.34 13.32
CA GLY A 828 21.03 59.72 12.41
C GLY A 828 21.12 58.19 12.35
N ILE A 829 20.42 57.57 11.40
CA ILE A 829 20.35 56.10 11.27
C ILE A 829 21.14 55.64 10.02
N PRO A 830 22.10 54.70 10.16
CA PRO A 830 22.86 54.14 9.04
C PRO A 830 22.00 53.55 7.92
N LYS A 831 22.40 53.74 6.65
CA LYS A 831 21.61 53.37 5.45
C LYS A 831 21.21 51.89 5.42
N ASP A 832 22.11 51.00 5.83
CA ASP A 832 21.91 49.56 5.91
C ASP A 832 20.85 49.16 6.95
N LYS A 833 20.59 50.02 7.93
CA LYS A 833 19.65 49.72 9.02
C LYS A 833 18.32 50.47 8.92
N GLN A 834 18.17 51.41 7.99
CA GLN A 834 16.94 52.21 7.81
C GLN A 834 15.71 51.36 7.50
N ALA A 835 15.88 50.26 6.75
CA ALA A 835 14.78 49.35 6.42
C ALA A 835 14.29 48.54 7.63
N LEU A 836 15.13 48.39 8.66
CA LEU A 836 14.88 47.51 9.81
C LEU A 836 14.27 48.24 11.01
N ILE A 837 14.29 49.58 11.05
CA ILE A 837 13.89 50.34 12.26
C ILE A 837 12.41 50.25 12.63
N PHE A 838 11.55 49.90 11.67
CA PHE A 838 10.13 49.66 11.90
C PHE A 838 9.80 48.18 12.07
N GLU A 839 10.80 47.30 11.93
CA GLU A 839 10.64 45.87 12.18
C GLU A 839 10.57 45.58 13.68
N LYS A 840 9.77 44.57 14.03
CA LYS A 840 9.53 44.21 15.43
C LYS A 840 10.85 43.80 16.10
N PHE A 841 11.10 44.34 17.30
CA PHE A 841 12.29 44.07 18.11
C PHE A 841 13.63 44.42 17.46
N ALA A 842 13.64 45.23 16.41
CA ALA A 842 14.88 45.71 15.82
C ALA A 842 15.63 46.63 16.80
N ARG A 843 16.86 46.26 17.14
CA ARG A 843 17.79 47.09 17.94
C ARG A 843 19.04 47.37 17.11
N LEU A 844 19.44 48.64 17.06
CA LEU A 844 20.55 49.11 16.21
C LEU A 844 21.93 49.03 16.90
N THR A 845 21.95 48.87 18.23
CA THR A 845 23.15 48.92 19.10
C THR A 845 23.15 47.82 20.17
N ASP A 846 24.35 47.36 20.54
CA ASP A 846 24.58 46.30 21.54
C ASP A 846 24.11 46.67 22.96
N GLN A 847 23.83 45.60 23.72
CA GLN A 847 22.91 45.41 24.85
C GLN A 847 22.95 46.36 26.08
N THR A 848 23.74 47.44 26.13
CA THR A 848 24.04 48.13 27.41
C THR A 848 23.70 49.63 27.53
N ARG A 849 23.24 50.33 26.48
CA ARG A 849 23.03 51.79 26.57
C ARG A 849 21.59 52.33 26.41
N ALA A 850 20.62 51.53 25.96
CA ALA A 850 19.25 51.98 25.77
C ALA A 850 18.21 50.88 26.09
N GLY A 851 17.56 50.98 27.26
CA GLY A 851 16.54 50.03 27.71
C GLY A 851 15.19 50.20 27.02
N GLY A 852 15.01 49.57 25.85
CA GLY A 852 13.71 49.52 25.15
C GLY A 852 13.48 48.18 24.46
N ALA A 853 12.24 47.66 24.50
CA ALA A 853 11.86 46.36 23.94
C ALA A 853 11.99 46.26 22.39
N GLY A 854 12.34 47.35 21.70
CA GLY A 854 12.42 47.39 20.23
C GLY A 854 11.05 47.35 19.53
N LEU A 855 9.96 47.52 20.29
CA LEU A 855 8.58 47.47 19.77
C LEU A 855 8.01 48.86 19.44
N GLY A 856 8.56 49.93 20.02
CA GLY A 856 7.94 51.26 19.96
C GLY A 856 7.69 51.80 18.55
N LEU A 857 8.64 51.67 17.62
CA LEU A 857 8.47 52.14 16.23
C LEU A 857 7.54 51.23 15.42
N ALA A 858 7.52 49.93 15.69
CA ALA A 858 6.58 48.98 15.08
C ALA A 858 5.13 49.29 15.52
N ILE A 859 4.93 49.56 16.82
CA ILE A 859 3.63 50.01 17.36
C ILE A 859 3.22 51.35 16.74
N CYS A 860 4.16 52.29 16.57
CA CYS A 860 3.85 53.56 15.88
C CYS A 860 3.37 53.32 14.44
N ARG A 861 3.97 52.38 13.71
CA ARG A 861 3.55 52.03 12.34
C ARG A 861 2.12 51.50 12.32
N GLU A 862 1.79 50.61 13.26
CA GLU A 862 0.47 50.00 13.33
C GLU A 862 -0.63 50.95 13.81
N ILE A 863 -0.35 51.80 14.80
CA ILE A 863 -1.27 52.87 15.24
C ILE A 863 -1.54 53.82 14.07
N MET A 864 -0.49 54.24 13.36
CA MET A 864 -0.66 55.16 12.23
C MET A 864 -1.45 54.55 11.09
N ALA A 865 -1.25 53.27 10.78
CA ALA A 865 -2.03 52.55 9.79
C ALA A 865 -3.53 52.50 10.16
N ASN A 866 -3.84 52.20 11.43
CA ASN A 866 -5.21 52.20 11.94
C ASN A 866 -5.85 53.60 11.97
N LEU A 867 -5.06 54.65 12.19
CA LEU A 867 -5.48 56.06 12.07
C LEU A 867 -5.50 56.58 10.61
N GLY A 868 -5.43 55.71 9.60
CA GLY A 868 -5.47 56.08 8.18
C GLY A 868 -4.29 56.95 7.72
N GLY A 869 -3.20 56.95 8.48
CA GLY A 869 -2.00 57.74 8.27
C GLY A 869 -0.74 56.89 8.05
N THR A 870 0.42 57.55 7.99
CA THR A 870 1.71 56.88 7.77
C THR A 870 2.81 57.50 8.62
N ILE A 871 3.77 56.68 9.05
CA ILE A 871 5.03 57.13 9.65
C ILE A 871 6.20 56.77 8.73
N THR A 872 7.17 57.68 8.57
CA THR A 872 8.30 57.47 7.65
C THR A 872 9.56 58.10 8.19
N TYR A 873 10.72 57.46 7.98
CA TYR A 873 12.03 58.03 8.28
C TYR A 873 12.54 58.91 7.13
N LEU A 874 13.07 60.09 7.46
CA LEU A 874 13.59 61.06 6.51
C LEU A 874 15.12 61.17 6.64
N PRO A 875 15.91 60.51 5.79
CA PRO A 875 17.37 60.62 5.86
C PRO A 875 17.85 62.03 5.48
N GLY A 876 19.02 62.43 6.00
CA GLY A 876 19.72 63.64 5.56
C GLY A 876 19.19 64.97 6.10
N GLN A 877 18.42 64.95 7.20
CA GLN A 877 17.84 66.16 7.83
C GLN A 877 18.71 66.76 8.95
N GLY A 878 19.99 66.33 9.07
CA GLY A 878 20.90 66.78 10.14
C GLY A 878 20.91 65.90 11.40
N GLY A 879 20.02 64.89 11.46
CA GLY A 879 19.99 63.82 12.46
C GLY A 879 18.90 62.79 12.16
N ALA A 880 18.33 62.15 13.17
CA ALA A 880 17.21 61.24 12.97
C ALA A 880 15.90 62.05 12.81
N ALA A 881 15.21 61.83 11.69
CA ALA A 881 13.98 62.53 11.38
C ALA A 881 12.84 61.57 11.05
N PHE A 882 11.70 61.75 11.72
CA PHE A 882 10.49 60.96 11.52
C PHE A 882 9.32 61.86 11.14
N ARG A 883 8.64 61.54 10.04
CA ARG A 883 7.44 62.21 9.57
C ARG A 883 6.21 61.38 9.90
N VAL A 884 5.28 61.96 10.65
CA VAL A 884 3.95 61.42 10.89
C VAL A 884 2.97 62.13 9.97
N THR A 885 2.18 61.40 9.19
CA THR A 885 1.19 61.94 8.25
C THR A 885 -0.20 61.43 8.62
N LEU A 886 -1.15 62.32 8.78
CA LEU A 886 -2.56 62.01 9.09
C LEU A 886 -3.48 62.65 8.06
N PRO A 887 -4.60 62.02 7.71
CA PRO A 887 -5.63 62.67 6.91
C PRO A 887 -6.40 63.68 7.78
N LEU A 888 -6.76 64.84 7.22
CA LEU A 888 -7.56 65.86 7.91
C LEU A 888 -9.00 65.37 8.16
N ARG A 889 -9.45 64.37 7.38
CA ARG A 889 -10.69 63.59 7.56
C ARG A 889 -10.41 62.10 7.37
N LEU A 890 -10.76 61.27 8.35
CA LEU A 890 -10.70 59.81 8.26
C LEU A 890 -11.87 59.27 7.43
N GLU A 891 -11.59 58.74 6.22
CA GLU A 891 -12.49 57.82 5.52
C GLU A 891 -11.97 56.39 5.72
N LYS A 892 -12.85 55.48 6.14
CA LYS A 892 -12.52 54.07 6.42
C LYS A 892 -12.23 53.35 5.09
N PRO A 893 -11.13 52.60 4.93
CA PRO A 893 -10.92 51.82 3.71
C PRO A 893 -11.90 50.65 3.65
N ALA A 894 -12.49 50.42 2.47
CA ALA A 894 -13.35 49.26 2.22
C ALA A 894 -12.50 47.98 2.24
N LEU A 895 -12.88 47.02 3.09
CA LEU A 895 -12.23 45.71 3.21
C LEU A 895 -12.41 44.91 1.90
N ALA A 896 -11.32 44.34 1.39
CA ALA A 896 -11.28 43.38 0.29
C ALA A 896 -10.85 42.00 0.82
#